data_AF-A0A9P8EN52-F1
#
_entry.id   AF-A0A9P8EN52-F1
#
_cell.length_a   1.000
_cell.length_b   1.000
_cell.length_c   1.000
_cell.angle_alpha   90.00
_cell.angle_beta   90.00
_cell.angle_gamma   90.00
#
_symmetry.space_group_name_H-M   'P 1'
#
loop_
_entity.id
_entity.type
_entity.pdbx_description
1 polymer ?
#
loop_
_entity_poly.entity_id
_entity_poly.type
_entity_poly.pdbx_seq_one_letter_code
_entity_poly.pdbx_strand_id
1 'polypeptide(L)'
;MPDVNDSHTVDSPPAHTLELSQLEQSNPRGWVRVLCFFKSLSHADLERTVEFFRQGLKATSQAIPSLACEIVSFDDGKRPTGKIALKHGDFGSLIVKDLRGTGLDYEELQERNFPQSWLEPAVLCARGVFPKPDEQQPVFIPRLNVIDGGFILTLHCHHSVFDAQGINEVLRVWARNCHHLQDNTVHKCDSLPVGTFDRTAHSTSHKPTARMGLPKHHPELIIAPEPITFGEAAMKGTHRSRVYRVSPEALEQLKLDCGEVENHWTSTNDRVTALIWRSVIRAQIDLDQLANEDILSHHIVNVDLRLRSEPPLSKQYPGCPMNYARAAMGLKDVYQSSSLAPIAIAIREAIEKRNPEYVRSLITLLASVPGYDHVVSASFPNLMATDCLTSTWDKLDIYDLDFGPAIGKIERVRFPTGGLFNGLSMIYPRVTRGEGLGMEIAIGLDKCNFEKLERDPVWCKYAKPTDFVHDLTDLYGNPPPGIDLSANQGILDDSVVAVLAIIATLAVAFRIIYKKRKGDQLQGDDWFILIALLGEYGTAACTLTSNYFGAGRHVWATDTPSLRKMSIRGPRSGDLAPTDPKGLVTTDVLDEEARCDGYLGFSAVIAAIIRLVYMSRMIHETDITWALGPAQIWTSLEPSLGIVSSCLITTFRPIVSGVRTMFGLRDNSKDDGLSDYNRRTIGSMAPCRVPRSKPQGEEDDEEELTPYRNAGKYKASITTGKSQQGVQEALQQDVQQSPLQGGRELLEKRAPSDRIQVETSYVVKNEGW
;
A
#
# COMPACT_ATOMS: atom_id res chain seq x y z
N MET A 1 10.13 46.94 11.28
CA MET A 1 11.47 47.18 11.86
C MET A 1 11.25 47.70 13.26
N PRO A 2 11.31 46.79 14.25
CA PRO A 2 12.44 46.75 15.17
C PRO A 2 13.38 45.60 14.84
N ASP A 3 14.56 45.61 15.46
CA ASP A 3 15.74 44.88 15.01
C ASP A 3 15.65 43.37 15.31
N VAL A 4 16.00 42.56 14.31
CA VAL A 4 16.50 41.20 14.52
C VAL A 4 18.00 41.35 14.78
N ASN A 5 18.52 40.70 15.84
CA ASN A 5 19.94 40.79 16.18
C ASN A 5 20.82 40.27 15.02
N ASP A 6 21.70 41.12 14.50
CA ASP A 6 22.66 40.77 13.45
C ASP A 6 23.79 39.87 13.98
N SER A 7 23.48 38.61 14.23
CA SER A 7 24.47 37.53 14.10
C SER A 7 24.66 37.22 12.61
N HIS A 8 25.30 38.14 11.88
CA HIS A 8 25.67 37.94 10.48
C HIS A 8 26.70 36.79 10.35
N THR A 9 26.22 35.57 10.19
CA THR A 9 27.02 34.48 9.61
C THR A 9 27.34 34.84 8.16
N VAL A 10 28.63 34.85 7.82
CA VAL A 10 29.15 35.35 6.53
C VAL A 10 28.62 34.54 5.32
N ASP A 11 28.14 33.32 5.57
CA ASP A 11 27.60 32.39 4.56
C ASP A 11 26.06 32.43 4.41
N SER A 12 25.36 33.40 5.03
CA SER A 12 23.89 33.53 4.90
C SER A 12 23.48 34.00 3.49
N PRO A 13 22.50 33.34 2.81
CA PRO A 13 22.03 33.78 1.51
C PRO A 13 21.39 35.19 1.54
N PRO A 14 21.38 35.93 0.40
CA PRO A 14 20.72 37.22 0.32
C PRO A 14 19.24 37.12 0.68
N ALA A 15 18.75 38.00 1.58
CA ALA A 15 17.38 37.92 2.09
C ALA A 15 16.30 37.79 0.98
N HIS A 16 16.48 38.49 -0.14
CA HIS A 16 15.56 38.45 -1.29
C HIS A 16 15.40 37.05 -1.92
N THR A 17 16.31 36.09 -1.72
CA THR A 17 16.13 34.71 -2.18
C THR A 17 15.32 33.84 -1.21
N LEU A 18 14.99 34.35 -0.01
CA LEU A 18 14.40 33.59 1.10
C LEU A 18 13.05 34.11 1.62
N GLU A 19 12.65 35.35 1.31
CA GLU A 19 11.29 35.82 1.66
C GLU A 19 10.22 35.16 0.79
N LEU A 20 9.01 34.99 1.34
CA LEU A 20 7.83 34.48 0.62
C LEU A 20 6.84 35.62 0.35
N SER A 21 6.35 35.72 -0.88
CA SER A 21 5.31 36.69 -1.28
C SER A 21 3.99 36.50 -0.53
N GLN A 22 3.09 37.49 -0.58
CA GLN A 22 1.74 37.34 -0.01
C GLN A 22 0.95 36.18 -0.66
N LEU A 23 1.31 35.80 -1.90
CA LEU A 23 0.76 34.65 -2.61
C LEU A 23 1.33 33.33 -2.07
N GLU A 24 2.64 33.24 -1.92
CA GLU A 24 3.34 32.04 -1.43
C GLU A 24 2.97 31.69 0.02
N GLN A 25 2.72 32.69 0.87
CA GLN A 25 2.18 32.52 2.23
C GLN A 25 0.80 31.83 2.25
N SER A 26 -0.01 32.03 1.20
CA SER A 26 -1.38 31.50 1.07
C SER A 26 -1.47 30.12 0.40
N ASN A 27 -0.35 29.61 -0.13
CA ASN A 27 -0.31 28.31 -0.82
C ASN A 27 -0.39 27.12 0.16
N PRO A 28 -0.90 25.95 -0.29
CA PRO A 28 -1.05 24.75 0.54
C PRO A 28 0.22 24.34 1.29
N ARG A 29 0.06 23.89 2.54
CA ARG A 29 1.16 23.53 3.45
C ARG A 29 1.35 22.01 3.46
N GLY A 30 2.43 21.54 2.85
CA GLY A 30 2.71 20.13 2.61
C GLY A 30 3.62 19.91 1.39
N TRP A 31 4.06 18.68 1.20
CA TRP A 31 5.01 18.31 0.14
C TRP A 31 4.33 17.69 -1.08
N VAL A 32 4.57 18.30 -2.25
CA VAL A 32 4.41 17.64 -3.55
C VAL A 32 5.47 16.55 -3.64
N ARG A 33 5.06 15.29 -3.85
CA ARG A 33 5.95 14.12 -3.87
C ARG A 33 6.05 13.53 -5.28
N VAL A 34 7.16 13.79 -5.96
CA VAL A 34 7.38 13.48 -7.38
C VAL A 34 8.37 12.33 -7.52
N LEU A 35 8.11 11.39 -8.41
CA LEU A 35 8.99 10.25 -8.72
C LEU A 35 9.52 10.40 -10.15
N CYS A 36 10.82 10.60 -10.31
CA CYS A 36 11.51 10.69 -11.60
C CYS A 36 12.35 9.42 -11.84
N PHE A 37 12.11 8.75 -12.97
CA PHE A 37 12.72 7.45 -13.31
C PHE A 37 13.89 7.64 -14.28
N PHE A 38 15.01 6.96 -14.00
CA PHE A 38 16.22 6.94 -14.83
C PHE A 38 16.69 5.50 -15.04
N LYS A 39 16.81 5.04 -16.29
CA LYS A 39 17.37 3.71 -16.60
C LYS A 39 18.88 3.69 -16.35
N SER A 40 19.41 2.63 -15.74
CA SER A 40 20.86 2.49 -15.58
C SER A 40 21.52 2.22 -16.94
N LEU A 41 22.58 2.95 -17.24
CA LEU A 41 23.37 2.74 -18.45
C LEU A 41 24.41 1.63 -18.21
N SER A 42 24.63 0.76 -19.20
CA SER A 42 25.46 -0.46 -19.11
C SER A 42 26.94 -0.25 -18.79
N HIS A 43 27.40 0.99 -18.72
CA HIS A 43 28.78 1.39 -18.43
C HIS A 43 28.90 2.39 -17.27
N ALA A 44 27.79 2.70 -16.58
CA ALA A 44 27.77 3.64 -15.46
C ALA A 44 28.14 2.94 -14.14
N ASP A 45 29.13 3.49 -13.44
CA ASP A 45 29.44 3.13 -12.06
C ASP A 45 28.38 3.71 -11.12
N LEU A 46 27.75 2.85 -10.33
CA LEU A 46 26.69 3.20 -9.38
C LEU A 46 27.15 4.24 -8.36
N GLU A 47 28.31 4.06 -7.74
CA GLU A 47 28.79 4.97 -6.69
C GLU A 47 29.08 6.35 -7.28
N ARG A 48 29.66 6.37 -8.49
CA ARG A 48 29.93 7.59 -9.24
C ARG A 48 28.65 8.32 -9.69
N THR A 49 27.61 7.61 -10.12
CA THR A 49 26.31 8.20 -10.47
C THR A 49 25.63 8.80 -9.24
N VAL A 50 25.67 8.12 -8.09
CA VAL A 50 25.20 8.68 -6.81
C VAL A 50 25.98 9.94 -6.43
N GLU A 51 27.30 9.96 -6.64
CA GLU A 51 28.14 11.12 -6.34
C GLU A 51 27.93 12.30 -7.30
N PHE A 52 27.67 12.05 -8.59
CA PHE A 52 27.27 13.12 -9.52
C PHE A 52 25.97 13.80 -9.08
N PHE A 53 24.94 13.03 -8.68
CA PHE A 53 23.73 13.61 -8.08
C PHE A 53 24.05 14.44 -6.83
N ARG A 54 24.89 13.92 -5.92
CA ARG A 54 25.26 14.59 -4.66
C ARG A 54 26.02 15.90 -4.88
N GLN A 55 27.05 15.90 -5.72
CA GLN A 55 27.85 17.09 -6.01
C GLN A 55 27.07 18.11 -6.85
N GLY A 56 26.29 17.64 -7.84
CA GLY A 56 25.43 18.51 -8.65
C GLY A 56 24.41 19.26 -7.79
N LEU A 57 23.83 18.58 -6.80
CA LEU A 57 22.88 19.18 -5.85
C LEU A 57 23.50 20.27 -4.98
N LYS A 58 24.78 20.12 -4.59
CA LYS A 58 25.50 21.14 -3.80
C LYS A 58 25.58 22.47 -4.55
N ALA A 59 25.85 22.44 -5.86
CA ALA A 59 25.81 23.63 -6.71
C ALA A 59 24.38 24.17 -6.88
N THR A 60 23.39 23.30 -7.07
CA THR A 60 21.97 23.68 -7.19
C THR A 60 21.45 24.39 -5.93
N SER A 61 21.88 23.97 -4.75
CA SER A 61 21.49 24.59 -3.48
C SER A 61 22.14 25.96 -3.26
N GLN A 62 23.30 26.22 -3.90
CA GLN A 62 23.87 27.58 -3.97
C GLN A 62 23.05 28.48 -4.92
N ALA A 63 22.60 27.91 -6.05
CA ALA A 63 21.80 28.64 -7.05
C ALA A 63 20.35 28.92 -6.61
N ILE A 64 19.77 28.05 -5.78
CA ILE A 64 18.40 28.15 -5.25
C ILE A 64 18.44 27.91 -3.73
N PRO A 65 18.78 28.95 -2.92
CA PRO A 65 19.02 28.79 -1.48
C PRO A 65 17.83 28.30 -0.65
N SER A 66 16.61 28.44 -1.16
CA SER A 66 15.41 27.90 -0.52
C SER A 66 15.42 26.36 -0.40
N LEU A 67 16.21 25.65 -1.20
CA LEU A 67 16.41 24.19 -1.08
C LEU A 67 17.07 23.79 0.25
N ALA A 68 17.93 24.65 0.80
CA ALA A 68 18.64 24.45 2.06
C ALA A 68 17.93 25.11 3.26
N CYS A 69 16.60 25.23 3.20
CA CYS A 69 15.79 25.84 4.26
C CYS A 69 14.79 24.89 4.92
N GLU A 70 14.37 25.23 6.14
CA GLU A 70 13.12 24.75 6.74
C GLU A 70 12.07 25.88 6.83
N ILE A 71 10.80 25.49 6.78
CA ILE A 71 9.65 26.36 7.06
C ILE A 71 9.56 26.56 8.57
N VAL A 72 9.53 27.81 9.03
CA VAL A 72 9.27 28.17 10.44
C VAL A 72 8.11 29.15 10.55
N SER A 73 7.37 29.11 11.66
CA SER A 73 6.35 30.13 11.97
C SER A 73 6.98 31.51 12.15
N PHE A 74 6.30 32.55 11.66
CA PHE A 74 6.77 33.94 11.73
C PHE A 74 5.65 34.87 12.21
N ASP A 75 5.53 35.04 13.53
CA ASP A 75 4.54 35.94 14.13
C ASP A 75 5.16 37.21 14.71
N ASP A 76 4.47 38.34 14.57
CA ASP A 76 4.96 39.67 14.97
C ASP A 76 4.82 39.98 16.47
N GLY A 77 4.52 38.95 17.27
CA GLY A 77 4.28 39.02 18.71
C GLY A 77 2.94 39.61 19.13
N LYS A 78 2.05 40.04 18.19
CA LYS A 78 0.77 40.66 18.53
C LYS A 78 -0.42 39.71 18.41
N ARG A 79 -0.43 38.88 17.38
CA ARG A 79 -1.39 37.78 17.14
C ARG A 79 -0.70 36.68 16.32
N PRO A 80 -1.18 35.42 16.38
CA PRO A 80 -0.92 34.47 15.31
C PRO A 80 -1.44 35.04 13.99
N THR A 81 -0.59 35.08 12.98
CA THR A 81 -0.89 35.53 11.61
C THR A 81 -0.85 34.38 10.61
N GLY A 82 -0.55 33.18 11.09
CA GLY A 82 -0.30 32.00 10.28
C GLY A 82 0.91 32.13 9.34
N LYS A 83 1.67 33.23 9.38
CA LYS A 83 2.79 33.46 8.47
C LYS A 83 3.92 32.48 8.70
N ILE A 84 4.65 32.23 7.63
CA ILE A 84 5.84 31.39 7.61
C ILE A 84 7.04 32.15 7.05
N ALA A 85 8.23 31.77 7.46
CA ALA A 85 9.50 32.24 6.92
C ALA A 85 10.40 31.05 6.56
N LEU A 86 11.39 31.29 5.69
CA LEU A 86 12.42 30.31 5.38
C LEU A 86 13.63 30.53 6.29
N LYS A 87 13.96 29.51 7.09
CA LYS A 87 15.17 29.47 7.90
C LYS A 87 16.22 28.61 7.19
N HIS A 88 17.27 29.24 6.69
CA HIS A 88 18.40 28.55 6.05
C HIS A 88 19.20 27.72 7.08
N GLY A 89 19.73 26.58 6.66
CA GLY A 89 20.49 25.64 7.51
C GLY A 89 21.03 24.46 6.71
N ASP A 90 21.34 23.36 7.38
CA ASP A 90 21.80 22.11 6.74
C ASP A 90 20.58 21.23 6.36
N PHE A 91 19.88 21.65 5.31
CA PHE A 91 18.70 20.97 4.77
C PHE A 91 18.86 20.65 3.27
N GLY A 92 17.95 19.83 2.72
CA GLY A 92 17.96 19.49 1.31
C GLY A 92 19.03 18.47 0.88
N SER A 93 19.80 17.89 1.80
CA SER A 93 20.83 16.88 1.52
C SER A 93 20.28 15.62 0.80
N LEU A 94 21.03 15.06 -0.15
CA LEU A 94 20.63 13.84 -0.87
C LEU A 94 20.60 12.59 0.03
N ILE A 95 19.39 12.11 0.32
CA ILE A 95 19.17 10.80 0.93
C ILE A 95 19.37 9.72 -0.14
N VAL A 96 20.17 8.69 0.14
CA VAL A 96 20.32 7.53 -0.75
C VAL A 96 19.69 6.30 -0.08
N LYS A 97 18.95 5.49 -0.84
CA LYS A 97 18.39 4.22 -0.38
C LYS A 97 18.67 3.14 -1.41
N ASP A 98 19.24 2.02 -0.99
CA ASP A 98 19.31 0.83 -1.83
C ASP A 98 18.01 0.01 -1.71
N LEU A 99 17.47 -0.41 -2.84
CA LEU A 99 16.27 -1.25 -2.99
C LEU A 99 16.52 -2.40 -3.99
N ARG A 100 17.76 -2.62 -4.42
CA ARG A 100 18.14 -3.79 -5.24
C ARG A 100 17.81 -5.09 -4.50
N GLY A 101 17.34 -6.09 -5.23
CA GLY A 101 16.86 -7.35 -4.70
C GLY A 101 15.50 -7.29 -3.96
N THR A 102 14.85 -6.12 -3.85
CA THR A 102 13.53 -6.02 -3.19
C THR A 102 12.33 -6.35 -4.09
N GLY A 103 12.57 -6.67 -5.37
CA GLY A 103 11.51 -6.92 -6.35
C GLY A 103 10.94 -5.64 -6.99
N LEU A 104 11.71 -4.55 -6.96
CA LEU A 104 11.52 -3.37 -7.81
C LEU A 104 12.62 -3.40 -8.88
N ASP A 105 12.24 -3.78 -10.10
CA ASP A 105 13.11 -3.87 -11.26
C ASP A 105 12.70 -2.82 -12.30
N TYR A 106 13.68 -2.13 -12.89
CA TYR A 106 13.44 -1.05 -13.83
C TYR A 106 12.85 -1.55 -15.16
N GLU A 107 13.26 -2.73 -15.63
CA GLU A 107 12.79 -3.27 -16.90
C GLU A 107 11.34 -3.77 -16.76
N GLU A 108 10.99 -4.44 -15.65
CA GLU A 108 9.57 -4.77 -15.37
C GLU A 108 8.71 -3.52 -15.16
N LEU A 109 9.25 -2.47 -14.53
CA LEU A 109 8.55 -1.17 -14.43
C LEU A 109 8.34 -0.54 -15.82
N GLN A 110 9.35 -0.59 -16.70
CA GLN A 110 9.30 -0.07 -18.07
C GLN A 110 8.26 -0.84 -18.92
N GLU A 111 8.33 -2.16 -18.96
CA GLU A 111 7.38 -3.05 -19.67
C GLU A 111 5.92 -2.81 -19.23
N ARG A 112 5.69 -2.48 -17.95
CA ARG A 112 4.36 -2.23 -17.39
C ARG A 112 3.94 -0.75 -17.40
N ASN A 113 4.62 0.11 -18.15
CA ASN A 113 4.34 1.55 -18.28
C ASN A 113 4.44 2.34 -16.94
N PHE A 114 5.38 1.97 -16.07
CA PHE A 114 5.66 2.56 -14.76
C PHE A 114 4.41 2.61 -13.86
N PRO A 115 3.79 1.46 -13.52
CA PRO A 115 2.46 1.42 -12.94
C PRO A 115 2.38 2.15 -11.59
N GLN A 116 1.49 3.15 -11.49
CA GLN A 116 1.37 3.98 -10.28
C GLN A 116 0.91 3.17 -9.06
N SER A 117 0.19 2.07 -9.29
CA SER A 117 -0.21 1.09 -8.28
C SER A 117 0.95 0.36 -7.57
N TRP A 118 2.19 0.48 -8.05
CA TRP A 118 3.37 -0.16 -7.47
C TRP A 118 4.24 0.81 -6.64
N LEU A 119 3.88 2.10 -6.61
CA LEU A 119 4.78 3.19 -6.19
C LEU A 119 4.56 3.57 -4.74
N GLU A 120 4.80 2.59 -3.85
CA GLU A 120 4.35 2.67 -2.47
C GLU A 120 5.01 3.80 -1.66
N PRO A 121 4.22 4.72 -1.06
CA PRO A 121 4.73 5.84 -0.28
C PRO A 121 5.71 5.43 0.82
N ALA A 122 5.41 4.36 1.57
CA ALA A 122 6.24 3.89 2.68
C ALA A 122 7.62 3.34 2.22
N VAL A 123 7.72 2.87 0.97
CA VAL A 123 8.97 2.35 0.40
C VAL A 123 9.79 3.49 -0.21
N LEU A 124 9.18 4.30 -1.08
CA LEU A 124 9.89 5.26 -1.94
C LEU A 124 10.04 6.65 -1.30
N CYS A 125 9.07 7.11 -0.50
CA CYS A 125 9.08 8.45 0.09
C CYS A 125 9.80 8.49 1.45
N ALA A 126 10.34 9.65 1.78
CA ALA A 126 10.98 9.93 3.07
C ALA A 126 9.97 10.42 4.13
N ARG A 127 8.85 11.04 3.70
CA ARG A 127 7.74 11.47 4.57
C ARG A 127 6.39 11.48 3.84
N GLY A 128 5.32 11.79 4.59
CA GLY A 128 3.96 11.97 4.06
C GLY A 128 3.74 13.28 3.29
N VAL A 129 2.49 13.61 2.98
CA VAL A 129 2.12 14.87 2.30
C VAL A 129 2.07 16.05 3.27
N PHE A 130 1.43 15.88 4.43
CA PHE A 130 1.19 16.98 5.38
C PHE A 130 2.18 16.94 6.55
N PRO A 131 2.52 18.10 7.14
CA PRO A 131 3.30 18.15 8.37
C PRO A 131 2.49 17.60 9.55
N LYS A 132 3.16 16.82 10.41
CA LYS A 132 2.65 16.52 11.76
C LYS A 132 2.83 17.74 12.69
N PRO A 133 2.13 17.81 13.83
CA PRO A 133 2.47 18.75 14.89
C PRO A 133 3.95 18.63 15.28
N ASP A 134 4.58 19.79 15.55
CA ASP A 134 5.94 19.96 16.07
C ASP A 134 7.10 19.32 15.28
N GLU A 135 6.87 18.70 14.11
CA GLU A 135 7.94 18.13 13.29
C GLU A 135 8.60 19.19 12.36
N GLN A 136 9.91 19.05 12.14
CA GLN A 136 10.63 19.95 11.22
C GLN A 136 10.09 19.87 9.79
N GLN A 137 10.06 21.03 9.13
CA GLN A 137 9.49 21.18 7.80
C GLN A 137 10.54 21.65 6.75
N PRO A 138 11.59 20.86 6.45
CA PRO A 138 12.47 21.12 5.30
C PRO A 138 11.70 21.42 4.01
N VAL A 139 12.09 22.50 3.34
CA VAL A 139 11.49 22.97 2.09
C VAL A 139 11.67 21.95 0.97
N PHE A 140 12.81 21.26 0.96
CA PHE A 140 13.17 20.25 -0.04
C PHE A 140 13.75 18.99 0.63
N ILE A 141 13.34 17.82 0.15
CA ILE A 141 13.94 16.53 0.55
C ILE A 141 14.11 15.64 -0.70
N PRO A 142 15.32 15.60 -1.29
CA PRO A 142 15.63 14.70 -2.39
C PRO A 142 16.06 13.32 -1.87
N ARG A 143 15.47 12.26 -2.43
CA ARG A 143 15.87 10.88 -2.16
C ARG A 143 16.14 10.11 -3.46
N LEU A 144 17.35 9.61 -3.64
CA LEU A 144 17.69 8.70 -4.72
C LEU A 144 17.49 7.26 -4.23
N ASN A 145 16.48 6.56 -4.76
CA ASN A 145 16.32 5.13 -4.56
C ASN A 145 17.03 4.40 -5.71
N VAL A 146 18.01 3.55 -5.38
CA VAL A 146 18.68 2.64 -6.32
C VAL A 146 17.83 1.38 -6.42
N ILE A 147 17.45 0.97 -7.62
CA ILE A 147 16.68 -0.25 -7.87
C ILE A 147 17.43 -1.16 -8.84
N ASP A 148 16.94 -2.38 -9.06
CA ASP A 148 17.53 -3.26 -10.08
C ASP A 148 17.33 -2.62 -11.46
N GLY A 149 18.40 -2.49 -12.25
CA GLY A 149 18.36 -1.87 -13.58
C GLY A 149 18.21 -0.33 -13.64
N GLY A 150 18.10 0.41 -12.53
CA GLY A 150 17.92 1.86 -12.59
C GLY A 150 17.75 2.62 -11.28
N PHE A 151 17.18 3.82 -11.36
CA PHE A 151 17.01 4.74 -10.24
C PHE A 151 15.62 5.38 -10.23
N ILE A 152 15.10 5.64 -9.02
CA ILE A 152 13.90 6.45 -8.77
C ILE A 152 14.28 7.61 -7.85
N LEU A 153 14.43 8.80 -8.43
CA LEU A 153 14.63 10.06 -7.70
C LEU A 153 13.27 10.56 -7.19
N THR A 154 13.05 10.43 -5.88
CA THR A 154 11.88 10.98 -5.18
C THR A 154 12.18 12.39 -4.68
N LEU A 155 11.45 13.38 -5.17
CA LEU A 155 11.49 14.75 -4.65
C LEU A 155 10.32 14.98 -3.69
N HIS A 156 10.57 15.66 -2.57
CA HIS A 156 9.53 16.22 -1.71
C HIS A 156 9.74 17.74 -1.70
N CYS A 157 8.83 18.48 -2.31
CA CYS A 157 8.94 19.94 -2.47
C CYS A 157 7.78 20.62 -1.74
N HIS A 158 8.08 21.49 -0.77
CA HIS A 158 7.05 22.15 0.02
C HIS A 158 6.26 23.15 -0.83
N HIS A 159 4.94 22.97 -0.91
CA HIS A 159 4.10 23.63 -1.91
C HIS A 159 3.92 25.13 -1.65
N SER A 160 4.18 25.63 -0.43
CA SER A 160 4.27 27.08 -0.19
C SER A 160 5.51 27.74 -0.83
N VAL A 161 6.50 26.97 -1.29
CA VAL A 161 7.75 27.47 -1.89
C VAL A 161 7.88 27.12 -3.37
N PHE A 162 7.49 25.91 -3.80
CA PHE A 162 7.62 25.50 -5.20
C PHE A 162 6.27 25.09 -5.82
N ASP A 163 5.94 25.67 -6.98
CA ASP A 163 4.97 25.08 -7.91
C ASP A 163 5.63 24.11 -8.91
N ALA A 164 4.84 23.56 -9.82
CA ALA A 164 5.31 22.63 -10.84
C ALA A 164 6.45 23.17 -11.72
N GLN A 165 6.44 24.47 -12.05
CA GLN A 165 7.51 25.11 -12.83
C GLN A 165 8.72 25.44 -11.93
N GLY A 166 8.51 25.75 -10.65
CA GLY A 166 9.59 25.84 -9.67
C GLY A 166 10.34 24.51 -9.52
N ILE A 167 9.63 23.39 -9.45
CA ILE A 167 10.21 22.04 -9.44
C ILE A 167 10.95 21.74 -10.76
N ASN A 168 10.40 22.16 -11.90
CA ASN A 168 11.07 22.03 -13.21
C ASN A 168 12.40 22.79 -13.26
N GLU A 169 12.47 24.03 -12.75
CA GLU A 169 13.73 24.79 -12.72
C GLU A 169 14.75 24.23 -11.71
N VAL A 170 14.30 23.71 -10.56
CA VAL A 170 15.16 22.95 -9.63
C VAL A 170 15.77 21.72 -10.33
N LEU A 171 14.96 20.94 -11.05
CA LEU A 171 15.43 19.83 -11.87
C LEU A 171 16.36 20.29 -13.00
N ARG A 172 16.09 21.42 -13.65
CA ARG A 172 16.91 21.97 -14.75
C ARG A 172 18.30 22.38 -14.28
N VAL A 173 18.38 23.12 -13.17
CA VAL A 173 19.67 23.55 -12.59
C VAL A 173 20.44 22.34 -12.10
N TRP A 174 19.78 21.36 -11.48
CA TRP A 174 20.41 20.11 -11.05
C TRP A 174 20.91 19.26 -12.22
N ALA A 175 20.12 19.10 -13.29
CA ALA A 175 20.53 18.41 -14.51
C ALA A 175 21.82 19.03 -15.08
N ARG A 176 21.83 20.36 -15.28
CA ARG A 176 23.02 21.11 -15.72
C ARG A 176 24.23 20.90 -14.81
N ASN A 177 24.05 20.93 -13.50
CA ASN A 177 25.15 20.74 -12.55
C ASN A 177 25.68 19.30 -12.51
N CYS A 178 24.82 18.29 -12.64
CA CYS A 178 25.25 16.90 -12.83
C CYS A 178 26.03 16.75 -14.15
N HIS A 179 25.52 17.33 -15.24
CA HIS A 179 26.14 17.28 -16.56
C HIS A 179 27.53 17.94 -16.56
N HIS A 180 27.68 19.12 -15.94
CA HIS A 180 28.96 19.82 -15.79
C HIS A 180 30.07 18.95 -15.16
N LEU A 181 29.72 18.11 -14.19
CA LEU A 181 30.67 17.20 -13.51
C LEU A 181 31.13 16.01 -14.38
N GLN A 182 30.48 15.81 -15.53
CA GLN A 182 30.79 14.78 -16.52
C GLN A 182 31.41 15.37 -17.79
N ASP A 183 30.97 16.57 -18.19
CA ASP A 183 31.51 17.34 -19.31
C ASP A 183 31.69 18.82 -18.92
N ASN A 184 32.96 19.25 -18.82
CA ASN A 184 33.35 20.61 -18.48
C ASN A 184 32.93 21.67 -19.52
N THR A 185 32.48 21.28 -20.72
CA THR A 185 31.94 22.24 -21.71
C THR A 185 30.57 22.77 -21.32
N VAL A 186 29.80 22.03 -20.51
CA VAL A 186 28.57 22.53 -19.89
C VAL A 186 28.95 23.38 -18.69
N HIS A 187 28.52 24.64 -18.67
CA HIS A 187 28.80 25.55 -17.56
C HIS A 187 28.01 25.18 -16.29
N LYS A 188 28.70 25.17 -15.14
CA LYS A 188 28.12 25.13 -13.79
C LYS A 188 27.08 26.24 -13.60
N CYS A 189 26.06 25.98 -12.79
CA CYS A 189 25.07 26.96 -12.36
C CYS A 189 24.92 26.88 -10.83
N ASP A 190 25.74 27.67 -10.14
CA ASP A 190 25.75 27.85 -8.67
C ASP A 190 25.15 29.19 -8.23
N SER A 191 24.68 30.00 -9.18
CA SER A 191 23.94 31.24 -8.97
C SER A 191 22.92 31.41 -10.08
N LEU A 192 21.75 31.94 -9.73
CA LEU A 192 20.76 32.46 -10.68
C LEU A 192 20.84 34.01 -10.70
N PRO A 193 20.50 34.67 -11.81
CA PRO A 193 20.45 36.14 -11.86
C PRO A 193 19.52 36.70 -10.79
N VAL A 194 19.90 37.79 -10.12
CA VAL A 194 19.11 38.42 -9.03
C VAL A 194 17.67 38.71 -9.45
N GLY A 195 17.47 39.24 -10.67
CA GLY A 195 16.15 39.51 -11.23
C GLY A 195 15.28 38.26 -11.49
N THR A 196 15.83 37.05 -11.42
CA THR A 196 15.03 35.82 -11.43
C THR A 196 14.18 35.69 -10.17
N PHE A 197 14.63 36.25 -9.04
CA PHE A 197 13.92 36.26 -7.75
C PHE A 197 13.02 37.50 -7.55
N ASP A 198 12.82 38.34 -8.58
CA ASP A 198 11.92 39.48 -8.47
C ASP A 198 10.45 39.02 -8.39
N ARG A 199 9.87 39.23 -7.19
CA ARG A 199 8.46 39.00 -6.84
C ARG A 199 7.78 40.30 -6.37
N THR A 200 8.26 41.48 -6.80
CA THR A 200 7.68 42.78 -6.44
C THR A 200 6.18 42.86 -6.76
N ALA A 201 5.76 42.28 -7.90
CA ALA A 201 4.35 42.16 -8.31
C ALA A 201 3.48 41.36 -7.32
N HIS A 202 4.05 40.45 -6.51
CA HIS A 202 3.35 39.65 -5.49
C HIS A 202 3.65 40.09 -4.05
N SER A 203 4.38 41.20 -3.90
CA SER A 203 4.75 41.80 -2.61
C SER A 203 4.15 43.20 -2.42
N THR A 204 3.76 43.86 -3.52
CA THR A 204 3.25 45.25 -3.54
C THR A 204 1.74 45.29 -3.39
N SER A 205 1.27 45.27 -2.14
CA SER A 205 -0.15 45.41 -1.81
C SER A 205 -0.66 46.85 -2.01
N HIS A 206 -1.88 46.96 -2.53
CA HIS A 206 -2.58 48.25 -2.64
C HIS A 206 -3.58 48.38 -1.47
N LYS A 207 -4.38 49.47 -1.43
CA LYS A 207 -5.54 49.52 -0.54
C LYS A 207 -6.74 48.84 -1.23
N PRO A 208 -7.52 47.98 -0.54
CA PRO A 208 -8.78 47.46 -1.08
C PRO A 208 -9.73 48.57 -1.52
N THR A 209 -10.52 48.31 -2.56
CA THR A 209 -11.55 49.23 -3.06
C THR A 209 -12.83 48.47 -3.41
N ALA A 210 -13.90 49.19 -3.76
CA ALA A 210 -15.14 48.56 -4.23
C ALA A 210 -14.96 47.63 -5.45
N ARG A 211 -13.83 47.70 -6.16
CA ARG A 211 -13.50 46.90 -7.36
C ARG A 211 -12.33 45.92 -7.22
N MET A 212 -11.57 45.94 -6.12
CA MET A 212 -10.39 45.07 -5.95
C MET A 212 -10.08 44.75 -4.48
N GLY A 213 -9.46 43.62 -4.20
CA GLY A 213 -9.00 43.26 -2.86
C GLY A 213 -10.11 42.88 -1.87
N LEU A 214 -11.24 42.36 -2.35
CA LEU A 214 -12.37 41.91 -1.54
C LEU A 214 -12.65 40.42 -1.82
N PRO A 215 -13.03 39.60 -0.82
CA PRO A 215 -13.27 38.16 -1.01
C PRO A 215 -14.27 37.84 -2.13
N LYS A 216 -15.32 38.67 -2.30
CA LYS A 216 -16.33 38.52 -3.36
C LYS A 216 -15.79 38.60 -4.80
N HIS A 217 -14.56 39.07 -5.01
CA HIS A 217 -13.91 39.09 -6.32
C HIS A 217 -13.04 37.84 -6.57
N HIS A 218 -12.79 37.05 -5.53
CA HIS A 218 -11.91 35.87 -5.51
C HIS A 218 -12.69 34.61 -5.04
N PRO A 219 -13.76 34.21 -5.76
CA PRO A 219 -14.58 33.05 -5.37
C PRO A 219 -13.85 31.70 -5.50
N GLU A 220 -12.61 31.69 -6.00
CA GLU A 220 -11.69 30.55 -5.90
C GLU A 220 -11.06 30.37 -4.52
N LEU A 221 -11.19 31.35 -3.61
CA LEU A 221 -10.71 31.28 -2.23
C LEU A 221 -11.89 31.39 -1.24
N ILE A 222 -11.76 30.70 -0.11
CA ILE A 222 -12.55 30.89 1.10
C ILE A 222 -11.62 31.49 2.15
N ILE A 223 -12.07 32.59 2.78
CA ILE A 223 -11.45 33.16 3.98
C ILE A 223 -12.25 32.65 5.18
N ALA A 224 -11.73 31.64 5.86
CA ALA A 224 -12.40 30.95 6.94
C ALA A 224 -12.42 31.79 8.24
N PRO A 225 -13.46 31.67 9.08
CA PRO A 225 -13.51 32.36 10.37
C PRO A 225 -12.45 31.81 11.35
N GLU A 226 -12.13 30.53 11.26
CA GLU A 226 -11.14 29.80 12.07
C GLU A 226 -10.10 29.12 11.15
N PRO A 227 -8.86 28.86 11.61
CA PRO A 227 -7.86 28.12 10.84
C PRO A 227 -8.32 26.69 10.48
N ILE A 228 -8.14 26.29 9.23
CA ILE A 228 -8.60 24.97 8.74
C ILE A 228 -7.44 23.97 8.67
N THR A 229 -7.47 22.96 9.53
CA THR A 229 -6.65 21.75 9.38
C THR A 229 -7.25 20.83 8.31
N PHE A 230 -6.42 20.37 7.36
CA PHE A 230 -6.79 19.36 6.35
C PHE A 230 -6.92 17.96 6.98
N GLY A 231 -8.01 17.74 7.72
CA GLY A 231 -8.26 16.52 8.49
C GLY A 231 -8.95 15.40 7.70
N GLU A 232 -8.43 14.17 7.87
CA GLU A 232 -9.02 12.85 7.59
C GLU A 232 -9.63 12.57 6.20
N ALA A 233 -10.58 13.37 5.72
CA ALA A 233 -11.36 13.09 4.51
C ALA A 233 -10.47 12.89 3.26
N ALA A 234 -9.51 13.78 3.02
CA ALA A 234 -8.53 13.64 1.94
C ALA A 234 -7.61 12.42 2.10
N MET A 235 -7.45 11.91 3.32
CA MET A 235 -6.54 10.83 3.70
C MET A 235 -7.23 9.46 3.82
N LYS A 236 -8.51 9.32 3.40
CA LYS A 236 -9.24 8.04 3.40
C LYS A 236 -8.45 6.94 2.68
N GLY A 237 -8.28 5.80 3.37
CA GLY A 237 -7.62 4.60 2.83
C GLY A 237 -8.34 3.91 1.66
N THR A 238 -9.51 4.40 1.25
CA THR A 238 -10.26 3.95 0.07
C THR A 238 -9.85 4.67 -1.22
N HIS A 239 -9.17 5.83 -1.12
CA HIS A 239 -8.67 6.55 -2.30
C HIS A 239 -7.63 5.73 -3.06
N ARG A 240 -7.73 5.70 -4.38
CA ARG A 240 -6.75 5.12 -5.30
C ARG A 240 -6.47 6.09 -6.43
N SER A 241 -5.29 5.95 -7.03
CA SER A 241 -4.88 6.66 -8.24
C SER A 241 -4.63 5.68 -9.36
N ARG A 242 -5.30 5.85 -10.51
CA ARG A 242 -4.97 5.13 -11.76
C ARG A 242 -4.49 6.11 -12.82
N VAL A 243 -3.57 5.67 -13.68
CA VAL A 243 -3.02 6.48 -14.77
C VAL A 243 -3.65 6.06 -16.09
N TYR A 244 -4.04 7.05 -16.89
CA TYR A 244 -4.63 6.86 -18.21
C TYR A 244 -3.84 7.66 -19.25
N ARG A 245 -3.53 7.02 -20.37
CA ARG A 245 -2.90 7.61 -21.56
C ARG A 245 -3.97 8.08 -22.54
N VAL A 246 -3.79 9.30 -23.05
CA VAL A 246 -4.53 9.85 -24.19
C VAL A 246 -3.51 10.03 -25.31
N SER A 247 -3.58 9.17 -26.33
CA SER A 247 -2.61 9.12 -27.43
C SER A 247 -2.73 10.34 -28.36
N PRO A 248 -1.74 10.62 -29.24
CA PRO A 248 -1.79 11.76 -30.15
C PRO A 248 -3.06 11.76 -31.03
N GLU A 249 -3.47 10.58 -31.50
CA GLU A 249 -4.67 10.39 -32.33
C GLU A 249 -5.94 10.63 -31.51
N ALA A 250 -5.96 10.24 -30.23
CA ALA A 250 -7.06 10.53 -29.32
C ALA A 250 -7.15 12.03 -28.97
N LEU A 251 -6.02 12.73 -28.86
CA LEU A 251 -5.98 14.18 -28.66
C LEU A 251 -6.43 14.95 -29.90
N GLU A 252 -6.10 14.47 -31.11
CA GLU A 252 -6.60 15.01 -32.36
C GLU A 252 -8.09 14.74 -32.54
N GLN A 253 -8.56 13.52 -32.28
CA GLN A 253 -9.98 13.17 -32.32
C GLN A 253 -10.78 13.98 -31.31
N LEU A 254 -10.29 14.15 -30.08
CA LEU A 254 -10.89 15.05 -29.07
C LEU A 254 -10.90 16.52 -29.54
N LYS A 255 -9.89 16.96 -30.30
CA LYS A 255 -9.91 18.27 -30.95
C LYS A 255 -11.03 18.36 -32.00
N LEU A 256 -11.21 17.34 -32.84
CA LEU A 256 -12.26 17.31 -33.87
C LEU A 256 -13.67 17.26 -33.26
N ASP A 257 -13.89 16.43 -32.24
CA ASP A 257 -15.20 16.28 -31.57
C ASP A 257 -15.64 17.52 -30.78
N CYS A 258 -14.69 18.32 -30.27
CA CYS A 258 -14.99 19.64 -29.70
C CYS A 258 -15.20 20.72 -30.77
N GLY A 259 -14.81 20.45 -32.02
CA GLY A 259 -14.85 21.39 -33.14
C GLY A 259 -14.01 22.66 -32.93
N GLU A 260 -14.37 23.68 -33.70
CA GLU A 260 -14.01 25.07 -33.45
C GLU A 260 -15.33 25.84 -33.27
N VAL A 261 -15.39 26.70 -32.25
CA VAL A 261 -16.57 27.50 -31.91
C VAL A 261 -16.22 28.96 -32.21
N GLU A 262 -17.07 29.66 -32.95
CA GLU A 262 -16.81 31.04 -33.36
C GLU A 262 -16.46 31.93 -32.16
N ASN A 263 -15.37 32.68 -32.26
CA ASN A 263 -14.81 33.56 -31.22
C ASN A 263 -14.32 32.87 -29.92
N HIS A 264 -14.39 31.54 -29.79
CA HIS A 264 -13.96 30.81 -28.58
C HIS A 264 -12.84 29.78 -28.86
N TRP A 265 -11.59 30.23 -28.83
CA TRP A 265 -10.43 29.34 -28.90
C TRP A 265 -10.25 28.52 -27.62
N THR A 266 -10.10 27.20 -27.73
CA THR A 266 -9.82 26.30 -26.60
C THR A 266 -8.62 25.41 -26.86
N SER A 267 -7.75 25.28 -25.87
CA SER A 267 -6.52 24.48 -25.96
C SER A 267 -6.78 22.98 -25.76
N THR A 268 -5.86 22.13 -26.20
CA THR A 268 -5.87 20.67 -25.91
C THR A 268 -6.00 20.38 -24.41
N ASN A 269 -5.36 21.20 -23.57
CA ASN A 269 -5.38 21.06 -22.11
C ASN A 269 -6.78 21.37 -21.54
N ASP A 270 -7.47 22.37 -22.09
CA ASP A 270 -8.83 22.75 -21.71
C ASP A 270 -9.82 21.63 -22.08
N ARG A 271 -9.66 21.04 -23.27
CA ARG A 271 -10.50 19.96 -23.81
C ARG A 271 -10.29 18.63 -23.05
N VAL A 272 -9.05 18.33 -22.67
CA VAL A 272 -8.75 17.20 -21.77
C VAL A 272 -9.25 17.46 -20.35
N THR A 273 -9.15 18.68 -19.85
CA THR A 273 -9.72 19.04 -18.53
C THR A 273 -11.24 18.97 -18.53
N ALA A 274 -11.90 19.32 -19.64
CA ALA A 274 -13.34 19.13 -19.84
C ALA A 274 -13.74 17.64 -19.84
N LEU A 275 -12.96 16.78 -20.50
CA LEU A 275 -13.14 15.32 -20.44
C LEU A 275 -13.01 14.80 -19.00
N ILE A 276 -11.97 15.22 -18.27
CA ILE A 276 -11.77 14.88 -16.86
C ILE A 276 -12.98 15.33 -16.03
N TRP A 277 -13.38 16.61 -16.11
CA TRP A 277 -14.50 17.16 -15.34
C TRP A 277 -15.78 16.33 -15.56
N ARG A 278 -16.15 16.14 -16.83
CA ARG A 278 -17.36 15.44 -17.24
C ARG A 278 -17.39 13.98 -16.80
N SER A 279 -16.31 13.24 -17.00
CA SER A 279 -16.25 11.80 -16.70
C SER A 279 -15.99 11.50 -15.22
N VAL A 280 -15.18 12.30 -14.51
CA VAL A 280 -14.98 12.16 -13.05
C VAL A 280 -16.27 12.45 -12.30
N ILE A 281 -16.97 13.56 -12.59
CA ILE A 281 -18.26 13.86 -11.94
C ILE A 281 -19.28 12.76 -12.22
N ARG A 282 -19.41 12.31 -13.48
CA ARG A 282 -20.29 11.19 -13.87
C ARG A 282 -19.97 9.87 -13.14
N ALA A 283 -18.71 9.63 -12.76
CA ALA A 283 -18.32 8.48 -11.97
C ALA A 283 -18.55 8.67 -10.46
N GLN A 284 -18.36 9.88 -9.92
CA GLN A 284 -18.51 10.15 -8.48
C GLN A 284 -19.97 10.15 -8.03
N ILE A 285 -20.86 10.77 -8.82
CA ILE A 285 -22.25 10.99 -8.41
C ILE A 285 -23.09 9.71 -8.39
N ASP A 286 -24.11 9.71 -7.52
CA ASP A 286 -25.25 8.80 -7.59
C ASP A 286 -26.44 9.56 -8.20
N LEU A 287 -26.87 9.13 -9.37
CA LEU A 287 -27.93 9.80 -10.13
C LEU A 287 -29.30 9.67 -9.47
N ASP A 288 -29.53 8.59 -8.72
CA ASP A 288 -30.83 8.31 -8.10
C ASP A 288 -31.04 9.16 -6.83
N GLN A 289 -29.96 9.71 -6.26
CA GLN A 289 -30.00 10.58 -5.07
C GLN A 289 -30.11 12.09 -5.39
N LEU A 290 -29.75 12.52 -6.61
CA LEU A 290 -29.55 13.93 -6.97
C LEU A 290 -30.68 14.55 -7.83
N ALA A 291 -31.84 13.90 -7.91
CA ALA A 291 -32.86 14.18 -8.93
C ALA A 291 -33.36 15.65 -9.00
N ASN A 292 -33.51 16.32 -7.85
CA ASN A 292 -34.42 17.47 -7.71
C ASN A 292 -33.78 18.83 -7.39
N GLU A 293 -32.46 18.98 -7.43
CA GLU A 293 -31.79 20.25 -7.10
C GLU A 293 -30.98 20.84 -8.28
N ASP A 294 -30.90 22.17 -8.34
CA ASP A 294 -30.12 22.94 -9.32
C ASP A 294 -28.70 23.21 -8.81
N ILE A 295 -27.99 22.11 -8.53
CA ILE A 295 -26.63 22.12 -7.99
C ILE A 295 -25.64 22.60 -9.06
N LEU A 296 -24.72 23.50 -8.68
CA LEU A 296 -23.55 23.86 -9.48
C LEU A 296 -22.37 22.93 -9.18
N SER A 297 -21.75 22.42 -10.24
CA SER A 297 -20.44 21.78 -10.20
C SER A 297 -19.36 22.80 -10.52
N HIS A 298 -18.18 22.65 -9.92
CA HIS A 298 -17.02 23.50 -10.21
C HIS A 298 -15.80 22.66 -10.59
N HIS A 299 -14.99 23.17 -11.52
CA HIS A 299 -13.66 22.63 -11.78
C HIS A 299 -12.61 23.69 -11.50
N ILE A 300 -11.65 23.36 -10.63
CA ILE A 300 -10.50 24.20 -10.37
C ILE A 300 -9.30 23.77 -11.21
N VAL A 301 -8.69 24.72 -11.91
CA VAL A 301 -7.43 24.52 -12.64
C VAL A 301 -6.35 25.39 -12.00
N ASN A 302 -5.19 24.81 -11.68
CA ASN A 302 -4.05 25.57 -11.20
C ASN A 302 -3.41 26.37 -12.35
N VAL A 303 -3.17 27.67 -12.13
CA VAL A 303 -2.65 28.61 -13.15
C VAL A 303 -1.36 29.26 -12.67
N ASP A 304 -0.27 29.06 -13.43
CA ASP A 304 0.99 29.82 -13.28
C ASP A 304 0.75 31.31 -13.57
N LEU A 305 1.10 32.17 -12.62
CA LEU A 305 0.92 33.62 -12.70
C LEU A 305 2.18 34.37 -13.19
N ARG A 306 3.32 33.72 -13.44
CA ARG A 306 4.57 34.40 -13.84
C ARG A 306 4.36 35.39 -14.98
N LEU A 307 3.71 34.94 -16.06
CA LEU A 307 3.40 35.75 -17.24
C LEU A 307 2.04 36.47 -17.17
N ARG A 308 1.33 36.40 -16.04
CA ARG A 308 0.03 37.03 -15.78
C ARG A 308 0.11 38.15 -14.74
N SER A 309 1.33 38.51 -14.35
CA SER A 309 1.64 39.53 -13.34
C SER A 309 2.21 40.77 -14.01
N GLU A 310 2.17 41.91 -13.32
CA GLU A 310 2.70 43.18 -13.82
C GLU A 310 3.52 43.88 -12.72
N PRO A 311 4.86 43.98 -12.87
CA PRO A 311 5.67 43.39 -13.95
C PRO A 311 5.58 41.84 -13.99
N PRO A 312 5.81 41.21 -15.16
CA PRO A 312 5.84 39.76 -15.27
C PRO A 312 7.08 39.20 -14.57
N LEU A 313 6.91 38.12 -13.81
CA LEU A 313 8.02 37.44 -13.15
C LEU A 313 8.85 36.65 -14.18
N SER A 314 10.10 36.35 -13.83
CA SER A 314 10.92 35.44 -14.64
C SER A 314 10.23 34.09 -14.82
N LYS A 315 10.24 33.57 -16.07
CA LYS A 315 9.83 32.17 -16.35
C LYS A 315 10.64 31.16 -15.53
N GLN A 316 11.84 31.55 -15.11
CA GLN A 316 12.77 30.73 -14.33
C GLN A 316 12.66 30.98 -12.83
N TYR A 317 11.70 31.79 -12.34
CA TYR A 317 11.51 32.04 -10.91
C TYR A 317 11.20 30.72 -10.18
N PRO A 318 12.07 30.25 -9.26
CA PRO A 318 11.92 28.97 -8.58
C PRO A 318 11.03 29.09 -7.34
N GLY A 319 9.94 29.87 -7.44
CA GLY A 319 8.94 30.04 -6.37
C GLY A 319 7.62 29.31 -6.66
N CYS A 320 6.54 29.76 -6.02
CA CYS A 320 5.17 29.22 -6.19
C CYS A 320 4.12 30.30 -6.54
N PRO A 321 4.31 31.09 -7.62
CA PRO A 321 3.36 32.13 -8.03
C PRO A 321 2.14 31.54 -8.77
N MET A 322 1.25 30.84 -8.07
CA MET A 322 0.05 30.24 -8.67
C MET A 322 -1.27 30.80 -8.09
N ASN A 323 -2.35 30.73 -8.87
CA ASN A 323 -3.72 30.86 -8.36
C ASN A 323 -4.65 29.86 -9.08
N TYR A 324 -5.87 29.73 -8.57
CA TYR A 324 -6.90 28.83 -9.03
C TYR A 324 -7.84 29.51 -10.04
N ALA A 325 -8.06 28.90 -11.19
CA ALA A 325 -9.17 29.23 -12.10
C ALA A 325 -10.36 28.34 -11.75
N ARG A 326 -11.44 28.91 -11.21
CA ARG A 326 -12.67 28.18 -10.83
C ARG A 326 -13.72 28.33 -11.93
N ALA A 327 -13.87 27.31 -12.77
CA ALA A 327 -15.01 27.18 -13.67
C ALA A 327 -16.25 26.74 -12.88
N ALA A 328 -17.45 27.06 -13.38
CA ALA A 328 -18.73 26.71 -12.77
C ALA A 328 -19.76 26.40 -13.86
N MET A 329 -20.52 25.31 -13.70
CA MET A 329 -21.59 24.89 -14.61
C MET A 329 -22.69 24.15 -13.81
N GLY A 330 -23.91 24.06 -14.35
CA GLY A 330 -24.94 23.20 -13.77
C GLY A 330 -24.48 21.74 -13.75
N LEU A 331 -24.70 21.04 -12.63
CA LEU A 331 -24.23 19.65 -12.46
C LEU A 331 -24.76 18.74 -13.58
N LYS A 332 -26.04 18.90 -13.93
CA LYS A 332 -26.71 18.21 -15.05
C LYS A 332 -26.02 18.51 -16.38
N ASP A 333 -25.71 19.77 -16.66
CA ASP A 333 -24.99 20.20 -17.87
C ASP A 333 -23.58 19.63 -17.98
N VAL A 334 -22.94 19.27 -16.86
CA VAL A 334 -21.64 18.58 -16.85
C VAL A 334 -21.81 17.09 -17.20
N TYR A 335 -22.51 16.31 -16.37
CA TYR A 335 -22.50 14.83 -16.50
C TYR A 335 -23.38 14.27 -17.63
N GLN A 336 -24.36 15.06 -18.11
CA GLN A 336 -25.24 14.67 -19.22
C GLN A 336 -24.71 15.14 -20.58
N SER A 337 -23.71 16.03 -20.64
CA SER A 337 -23.30 16.61 -21.92
C SER A 337 -22.83 15.55 -22.93
N SER A 338 -23.30 15.74 -24.16
CA SER A 338 -22.87 15.06 -25.38
C SER A 338 -21.66 15.73 -26.05
N SER A 339 -21.35 16.99 -25.72
CA SER A 339 -20.20 17.73 -26.24
C SER A 339 -19.34 18.32 -25.12
N LEU A 340 -18.03 18.17 -25.25
CA LEU A 340 -17.07 18.73 -24.30
C LEU A 340 -16.72 20.20 -24.60
N ALA A 341 -17.20 20.76 -25.71
CA ALA A 341 -16.86 22.13 -26.13
C ALA A 341 -17.35 23.22 -25.14
N PRO A 342 -18.61 23.23 -24.65
CA PRO A 342 -19.05 24.25 -23.69
C PRO A 342 -18.28 24.19 -22.37
N ILE A 343 -17.95 22.96 -21.93
CA ILE A 343 -17.18 22.70 -20.72
C ILE A 343 -15.74 23.22 -20.87
N ALA A 344 -15.10 22.98 -22.02
CA ALA A 344 -13.78 23.51 -22.35
C ALA A 344 -13.77 25.04 -22.45
N ILE A 345 -14.85 25.66 -22.93
CA ILE A 345 -15.00 27.13 -22.98
C ILE A 345 -15.14 27.71 -21.56
N ALA A 346 -15.94 27.11 -20.69
CA ALA A 346 -16.07 27.54 -19.29
C ALA A 346 -14.72 27.49 -18.53
N ILE A 347 -13.92 26.44 -18.76
CA ILE A 347 -12.55 26.31 -18.24
C ILE A 347 -11.64 27.42 -18.81
N ARG A 348 -11.66 27.61 -20.14
CA ARG A 348 -10.88 28.62 -20.85
C ARG A 348 -11.13 30.04 -20.33
N GLU A 349 -12.39 30.42 -20.19
CA GLU A 349 -12.75 31.74 -19.65
C GLU A 349 -12.32 31.92 -18.20
N ALA A 350 -12.46 30.89 -17.35
CA ALA A 350 -12.00 30.95 -15.96
C ALA A 350 -10.48 31.15 -15.86
N ILE A 351 -9.72 30.57 -16.78
CA ILE A 351 -8.26 30.74 -16.90
C ILE A 351 -7.89 32.13 -17.44
N GLU A 352 -8.66 32.69 -18.39
CA GLU A 352 -8.37 34.00 -18.98
C GLU A 352 -8.73 35.17 -18.05
N LYS A 353 -9.72 35.00 -17.18
CA LYS A 353 -10.03 35.89 -16.05
C LYS A 353 -8.88 36.04 -15.03
N ARG A 354 -7.75 35.35 -15.19
CA ARG A 354 -6.51 35.51 -14.40
C ARG A 354 -5.52 36.46 -15.09
N ASN A 355 -5.92 37.71 -15.29
CA ASN A 355 -5.11 38.78 -15.90
C ASN A 355 -4.35 39.61 -14.81
N PRO A 356 -3.46 40.55 -15.17
CA PRO A 356 -2.71 41.34 -14.20
C PRO A 356 -3.56 42.14 -13.21
N GLU A 357 -4.73 42.64 -13.65
CA GLU A 357 -5.70 43.30 -12.78
C GLU A 357 -6.24 42.35 -11.70
N TYR A 358 -6.52 41.10 -12.08
CA TYR A 358 -6.98 40.06 -11.17
C TYR A 358 -5.89 39.63 -10.18
N VAL A 359 -4.64 39.48 -10.64
CA VAL A 359 -3.48 39.21 -9.77
C VAL A 359 -3.27 40.37 -8.79
N ARG A 360 -3.31 41.63 -9.26
CA ARG A 360 -3.20 42.82 -8.40
C ARG A 360 -4.33 42.89 -7.36
N SER A 361 -5.55 42.48 -7.72
CA SER A 361 -6.67 42.34 -6.77
C SER A 361 -6.43 41.24 -5.74
N LEU A 362 -5.93 40.07 -6.17
CA LEU A 362 -5.63 38.92 -5.29
C LEU A 362 -4.57 39.28 -4.24
N ILE A 363 -3.44 39.85 -4.67
CA ILE A 363 -2.36 40.30 -3.78
C ILE A 363 -2.86 41.35 -2.78
N THR A 364 -3.77 42.23 -3.21
CA THR A 364 -4.42 43.21 -2.33
C THR A 364 -5.37 42.57 -1.31
N LEU A 365 -6.09 41.51 -1.68
CA LEU A 365 -6.89 40.72 -0.73
C LEU A 365 -5.98 40.00 0.27
N LEU A 366 -4.96 39.28 -0.21
CA LEU A 366 -4.02 38.49 0.60
C LEU A 366 -3.14 39.33 1.54
N ALA A 367 -3.06 40.64 1.35
CA ALA A 367 -2.44 41.57 2.29
C ALA A 367 -3.38 42.05 3.43
N SER A 368 -4.66 41.66 3.39
CA SER A 368 -5.71 42.11 4.33
C SER A 368 -6.42 40.97 5.07
N VAL A 369 -6.02 39.71 4.87
CA VAL A 369 -6.58 38.55 5.56
C VAL A 369 -6.20 38.54 7.06
N PRO A 370 -7.00 37.94 7.96
CA PRO A 370 -6.67 37.84 9.39
C PRO A 370 -5.37 37.06 9.65
N GLY A 371 -5.19 35.96 8.90
CA GLY A 371 -4.01 35.13 8.86
C GLY A 371 -4.02 34.26 7.59
N TYR A 372 -2.87 33.69 7.21
CA TYR A 372 -2.77 32.89 5.98
C TYR A 372 -3.27 31.46 6.12
N ASP A 373 -3.32 30.96 7.34
CA ASP A 373 -3.97 29.71 7.79
C ASP A 373 -5.51 29.76 7.74
N HIS A 374 -6.09 30.96 7.58
CA HIS A 374 -7.51 31.15 7.27
C HIS A 374 -7.83 31.08 5.76
N VAL A 375 -6.83 30.98 4.88
CA VAL A 375 -7.03 30.98 3.41
C VAL A 375 -7.02 29.55 2.87
N VAL A 376 -8.13 29.12 2.26
CA VAL A 376 -8.22 27.82 1.57
C VAL A 376 -8.81 27.95 0.16
N SER A 377 -8.44 27.04 -0.75
CA SER A 377 -9.09 26.96 -2.07
C SER A 377 -10.55 26.54 -1.92
N ALA A 378 -11.44 27.21 -2.66
CA ALA A 378 -12.88 27.00 -2.59
C ALA A 378 -13.37 25.64 -3.13
N SER A 379 -12.49 24.85 -3.77
CA SER A 379 -12.80 23.45 -4.11
C SER A 379 -12.88 22.56 -2.87
N PHE A 380 -12.01 22.74 -1.88
CA PHE A 380 -11.77 21.71 -0.85
C PHE A 380 -13.00 21.18 -0.10
N PRO A 381 -14.05 21.97 0.21
CA PRO A 381 -15.28 21.43 0.81
C PRO A 381 -16.03 20.42 -0.08
N ASN A 382 -16.02 20.63 -1.41
CA ASN A 382 -16.86 19.88 -2.37
C ASN A 382 -16.06 18.99 -3.33
N LEU A 383 -14.72 19.08 -3.30
CA LEU A 383 -13.79 18.38 -4.18
C LEU A 383 -13.91 16.84 -4.10
N MET A 384 -14.54 16.33 -3.04
CA MET A 384 -14.81 14.92 -2.84
C MET A 384 -16.21 14.48 -3.31
N ALA A 385 -17.00 15.35 -3.92
CA ALA A 385 -18.39 15.09 -4.34
C ALA A 385 -18.72 15.69 -5.72
N THR A 386 -19.06 16.99 -5.77
CA THR A 386 -19.58 17.68 -6.97
C THR A 386 -18.57 18.58 -7.67
N ASP A 387 -17.40 18.79 -7.07
CA ASP A 387 -16.34 19.63 -7.64
C ASP A 387 -15.09 18.78 -7.96
N CYS A 388 -14.26 19.26 -8.89
CA CYS A 388 -13.02 18.61 -9.35
C CYS A 388 -11.84 19.60 -9.33
N LEU A 389 -10.61 19.07 -9.30
CA LEU A 389 -9.39 19.88 -9.43
C LEU A 389 -8.38 19.22 -10.39
N THR A 390 -7.85 19.97 -11.34
CA THR A 390 -6.75 19.55 -12.20
C THR A 390 -5.54 20.47 -12.03
N SER A 391 -4.38 19.88 -11.74
CA SER A 391 -3.09 20.52 -11.97
C SER A 391 -2.40 19.87 -13.18
N THR A 392 -1.70 20.66 -13.99
CA THR A 392 -1.17 20.23 -15.28
C THR A 392 0.31 20.55 -15.46
N TRP A 393 1.07 19.53 -15.83
CA TRP A 393 2.51 19.55 -16.07
C TRP A 393 2.83 19.35 -17.56
N ASP A 394 1.80 19.27 -18.42
CA ASP A 394 1.82 18.99 -19.87
C ASP A 394 2.90 19.74 -20.66
N LYS A 395 3.18 20.99 -20.29
CA LYS A 395 4.13 21.89 -20.98
C LYS A 395 5.52 21.94 -20.35
N LEU A 396 5.79 21.15 -19.31
CA LEU A 396 7.09 21.11 -18.65
C LEU A 396 8.03 20.17 -19.42
N ASP A 397 9.22 20.65 -19.73
CA ASP A 397 10.26 19.97 -20.50
C ASP A 397 11.11 18.99 -19.67
N ILE A 398 10.53 18.42 -18.60
CA ILE A 398 11.21 17.60 -17.59
C ILE A 398 11.95 16.40 -18.21
N TYR A 399 11.41 15.79 -19.27
CA TYR A 399 12.08 14.68 -19.95
C TYR A 399 13.28 15.12 -20.77
N ASP A 400 13.30 16.34 -21.31
CA ASP A 400 14.39 16.83 -22.17
C ASP A 400 15.61 17.29 -21.38
N LEU A 401 15.45 17.52 -20.07
CA LEU A 401 16.51 17.74 -19.09
C LEU A 401 17.55 16.61 -19.12
N ASP A 402 18.82 17.01 -19.21
CA ASP A 402 19.95 16.12 -19.44
C ASP A 402 20.93 16.16 -18.27
N PHE A 403 21.02 15.06 -17.53
CA PHE A 403 21.86 14.95 -16.33
C PHE A 403 23.30 14.49 -16.65
N GLY A 404 23.66 14.37 -17.93
CA GLY A 404 25.00 13.97 -18.39
C GLY A 404 25.10 12.49 -18.78
N PRO A 405 26.15 12.11 -19.52
CA PRO A 405 26.26 10.81 -20.20
C PRO A 405 26.28 9.56 -19.31
N ALA A 406 26.47 9.68 -17.99
CA ALA A 406 26.42 8.57 -17.04
C ALA A 406 25.05 8.42 -16.34
N ILE A 407 24.20 9.46 -16.39
CA ILE A 407 22.87 9.49 -15.76
C ILE A 407 21.74 9.46 -16.82
N GLY A 408 21.98 10.08 -17.97
CA GLY A 408 20.99 10.22 -19.04
C GLY A 408 19.92 11.26 -18.72
N LYS A 409 18.66 10.90 -19.00
CA LYS A 409 17.49 11.78 -18.86
C LYS A 409 16.41 11.12 -18.04
N ILE A 410 15.48 11.92 -17.52
CA ILE A 410 14.25 11.41 -16.92
C ILE A 410 13.43 10.73 -18.03
N GLU A 411 13.14 9.45 -17.86
CA GLU A 411 12.32 8.68 -18.80
C GLU A 411 10.83 8.88 -18.52
N ARG A 412 10.45 8.86 -17.23
CA ARG A 412 9.05 9.02 -16.79
C ARG A 412 8.95 9.77 -15.47
N VAL A 413 7.82 10.46 -15.30
CA VAL A 413 7.39 11.07 -14.03
C VAL A 413 6.13 10.36 -13.52
N ARG A 414 6.07 10.08 -12.22
CA ARG A 414 4.87 9.58 -11.52
C ARG A 414 4.67 10.30 -10.19
N PHE A 415 3.44 10.26 -9.67
CA PHE A 415 3.14 10.40 -8.25
C PHE A 415 3.07 9.01 -7.60
N PRO A 416 3.32 8.86 -6.29
CA PRO A 416 3.17 7.59 -5.58
C PRO A 416 1.68 7.18 -5.40
N THR A 417 1.41 5.93 -5.00
CA THR A 417 0.05 5.36 -4.91
C THR A 417 -0.92 6.16 -4.05
N GLY A 418 -0.40 6.75 -2.96
CA GLY A 418 -1.15 7.65 -2.08
C GLY A 418 -0.68 9.09 -2.26
N GLY A 419 -1.62 10.02 -2.47
CA GLY A 419 -1.37 11.46 -2.64
C GLY A 419 -2.39 12.17 -3.52
N LEU A 420 -3.12 11.44 -4.35
CA LEU A 420 -4.29 11.93 -5.08
C LEU A 420 -5.56 11.41 -4.39
N PHE A 421 -6.41 12.33 -3.94
CA PHE A 421 -7.70 12.06 -3.31
C PHE A 421 -8.84 12.14 -4.33
N ASN A 422 -10.06 11.74 -3.93
CA ASN A 422 -11.26 11.83 -4.78
C ASN A 422 -11.38 13.24 -5.42
N GLY A 423 -11.61 13.30 -6.73
CA GLY A 423 -11.77 14.52 -7.50
C GLY A 423 -10.48 15.24 -7.92
N LEU A 424 -9.30 14.81 -7.45
CA LEU A 424 -8.01 15.39 -7.83
C LEU A 424 -7.38 14.65 -9.02
N SER A 425 -7.04 15.42 -10.06
CA SER A 425 -6.39 14.93 -11.28
C SER A 425 -5.04 15.62 -11.54
N MET A 426 -4.06 14.85 -11.99
CA MET A 426 -2.74 15.34 -12.40
C MET A 426 -2.47 14.98 -13.86
N ILE A 427 -2.41 15.96 -14.75
CA ILE A 427 -1.89 15.76 -16.11
C ILE A 427 -0.36 15.83 -16.02
N TYR A 428 0.32 14.74 -16.35
CA TYR A 428 1.79 14.64 -16.32
C TYR A 428 2.47 15.47 -17.44
N PRO A 429 3.81 15.66 -17.39
CA PRO A 429 4.56 16.09 -18.56
C PRO A 429 4.30 15.16 -19.75
N ARG A 430 4.14 15.76 -20.94
CA ARG A 430 3.75 15.08 -22.18
C ARG A 430 4.88 14.17 -22.68
N VAL A 431 4.54 12.95 -23.07
CA VAL A 431 5.50 12.02 -23.68
C VAL A 431 5.63 12.37 -25.17
N THR A 432 6.75 12.98 -25.51
CA THR A 432 7.08 13.49 -26.85
C THR A 432 8.01 12.57 -27.65
N ARG A 433 8.61 11.57 -26.99
CA ARG A 433 9.61 10.64 -27.55
C ARG A 433 9.54 9.29 -26.83
N GLY A 434 10.07 8.24 -27.46
CA GLY A 434 10.04 6.87 -26.93
C GLY A 434 8.66 6.22 -27.08
N GLU A 435 8.42 5.16 -26.32
CA GLU A 435 7.09 4.55 -26.20
C GLU A 435 6.17 5.42 -25.32
N GLY A 436 4.89 5.07 -25.20
CA GLY A 436 3.96 5.83 -24.35
C GLY A 436 3.51 7.22 -24.87
N LEU A 437 3.92 7.62 -26.09
CA LEU A 437 3.61 8.94 -26.70
C LEU A 437 2.18 9.45 -26.42
N GLY A 438 2.06 10.75 -26.09
CA GLY A 438 0.79 11.43 -25.82
C GLY A 438 0.77 12.14 -24.46
N MET A 439 -0.44 12.43 -23.98
CA MET A 439 -0.67 12.88 -22.60
C MET A 439 -0.90 11.67 -21.69
N GLU A 440 -0.49 11.77 -20.43
CA GLU A 440 -0.90 10.84 -19.38
C GLU A 440 -1.49 11.61 -18.20
N ILE A 441 -2.51 11.02 -17.59
CA ILE A 441 -3.37 11.65 -16.59
C ILE A 441 -3.52 10.68 -15.43
N ALA A 442 -3.04 11.05 -14.24
CA ALA A 442 -3.39 10.36 -13.01
C ALA A 442 -4.73 10.90 -12.48
N ILE A 443 -5.70 10.01 -12.28
CA ILE A 443 -7.02 10.32 -11.72
C ILE A 443 -7.09 9.76 -10.29
N GLY A 444 -7.38 10.62 -9.32
CA GLY A 444 -7.70 10.23 -7.95
C GLY A 444 -9.21 10.06 -7.76
N LEU A 445 -9.63 8.87 -7.33
CA LEU A 445 -11.02 8.52 -7.00
C LEU A 445 -11.06 7.61 -5.76
N ASP A 446 -12.21 7.51 -5.12
CA ASP A 446 -12.52 6.35 -4.27
C ASP A 446 -12.56 5.07 -5.12
N LYS A 447 -12.03 3.94 -4.60
CA LYS A 447 -11.95 2.66 -5.32
C LYS A 447 -13.28 2.27 -5.99
N CYS A 448 -14.42 2.52 -5.34
CA CYS A 448 -15.74 2.12 -5.86
C CYS A 448 -16.16 2.84 -7.16
N ASN A 449 -15.55 3.97 -7.52
CA ASN A 449 -15.94 4.78 -8.67
C ASN A 449 -15.11 4.51 -9.94
N PHE A 450 -13.98 3.81 -9.86
CA PHE A 450 -13.16 3.49 -11.04
C PHE A 450 -13.89 2.62 -12.06
N GLU A 451 -14.67 1.63 -11.61
CA GLU A 451 -15.52 0.81 -12.49
C GLU A 451 -16.55 1.64 -13.28
N LYS A 452 -17.04 2.75 -12.71
CA LYS A 452 -17.99 3.65 -13.40
C LYS A 452 -17.28 4.50 -14.45
N LEU A 453 -16.07 4.99 -14.13
CA LEU A 453 -15.22 5.75 -15.06
C LEU A 453 -14.80 4.90 -16.26
N GLU A 454 -14.37 3.66 -16.02
CA GLU A 454 -13.91 2.73 -17.05
C GLU A 454 -15.05 2.11 -17.88
N ARG A 455 -16.31 2.35 -17.48
CA ARG A 455 -17.52 2.06 -18.27
C ARG A 455 -18.13 3.30 -18.94
N ASP A 456 -17.59 4.50 -18.75
CA ASP A 456 -18.08 5.71 -19.42
C ASP A 456 -17.63 5.73 -20.90
N PRO A 457 -18.53 5.64 -21.89
CA PRO A 457 -18.15 5.56 -23.30
C PRO A 457 -17.47 6.83 -23.81
N VAL A 458 -17.64 7.98 -23.14
CA VAL A 458 -16.93 9.22 -23.50
C VAL A 458 -15.50 9.19 -22.98
N TRP A 459 -15.26 8.68 -21.76
CA TRP A 459 -13.91 8.47 -21.23
C TRP A 459 -13.12 7.50 -22.11
N CYS A 460 -13.65 6.29 -22.32
CA CYS A 460 -12.97 5.19 -23.01
C CYS A 460 -12.81 5.41 -24.52
N LYS A 461 -13.44 6.44 -25.11
CA LYS A 461 -13.17 6.90 -26.48
C LYS A 461 -11.77 7.53 -26.63
N TYR A 462 -11.27 8.20 -25.59
CA TYR A 462 -10.01 8.97 -25.66
C TYR A 462 -8.93 8.46 -24.70
N ALA A 463 -9.32 8.03 -23.49
CA ALA A 463 -8.43 7.64 -22.42
C ALA A 463 -8.38 6.11 -22.26
N LYS A 464 -7.17 5.55 -22.14
CA LYS A 464 -6.94 4.11 -21.88
C LYS A 464 -6.01 3.96 -20.67
N PRO A 465 -6.25 3.01 -19.75
CA PRO A 465 -5.34 2.80 -18.61
C PRO A 465 -3.93 2.44 -19.10
N THR A 466 -2.90 2.94 -18.43
CA THR A 466 -1.51 2.46 -18.61
C THR A 466 -1.26 1.17 -17.82
N ASP A 467 -1.91 1.06 -16.66
CA ASP A 467 -1.71 -0.01 -15.69
C ASP A 467 -2.69 -1.16 -15.98
N PHE A 468 -2.26 -2.18 -16.73
CA PHE A 468 -2.94 -3.48 -16.77
C PHE A 468 -2.65 -4.31 -15.50
N VAL A 469 -2.58 -3.63 -14.35
CA VAL A 469 -2.39 -4.25 -13.04
C VAL A 469 -3.77 -4.56 -12.50
N HIS A 470 -4.16 -5.83 -12.60
CA HIS A 470 -5.29 -6.37 -11.85
C HIS A 470 -5.19 -5.91 -10.39
N ASP A 471 -6.22 -5.24 -9.88
CA ASP A 471 -6.45 -5.16 -8.44
C ASP A 471 -6.59 -6.60 -7.90
N LEU A 472 -6.43 -6.84 -6.60
CA LEU A 472 -6.64 -8.20 -6.06
C LEU A 472 -8.09 -8.66 -6.29
N THR A 473 -9.03 -7.71 -6.38
CA THR A 473 -10.41 -7.97 -6.82
C THR A 473 -10.58 -8.31 -8.30
N ASP A 474 -9.62 -7.94 -9.15
CA ASP A 474 -9.61 -8.25 -10.59
C ASP A 474 -8.84 -9.56 -10.90
N LEU A 475 -8.10 -10.10 -9.92
CA LEU A 475 -7.34 -11.35 -10.02
C LEU A 475 -8.03 -12.51 -9.29
N TYR A 476 -8.61 -12.25 -8.11
CA TYR A 476 -9.29 -13.23 -7.24
C TYR A 476 -10.80 -13.03 -7.14
N GLY A 477 -11.36 -12.03 -7.84
CA GLY A 477 -12.76 -11.63 -7.71
C GLY A 477 -13.03 -10.78 -6.45
N ASN A 478 -14.25 -10.28 -6.30
CA ASN A 478 -14.66 -9.61 -5.06
C ASN A 478 -14.74 -10.61 -3.89
N PRO A 479 -14.41 -10.20 -2.65
CA PRO A 479 -14.50 -11.08 -1.48
C PRO A 479 -15.95 -11.57 -1.28
N PRO A 480 -16.16 -12.87 -1.03
CA PRO A 480 -17.48 -13.42 -0.73
C PRO A 480 -18.24 -12.64 0.38
N PRO A 481 -19.56 -12.42 0.24
CA PRO A 481 -20.32 -11.61 1.20
C PRO A 481 -20.27 -12.18 2.63
N GLY A 482 -19.88 -11.33 3.58
CA GLY A 482 -19.83 -11.67 5.00
C GLY A 482 -18.50 -12.22 5.52
N ILE A 483 -17.43 -12.25 4.70
CA ILE A 483 -16.07 -12.55 5.18
C ILE A 483 -15.56 -11.43 6.10
N ASP A 484 -14.98 -11.81 7.24
CA ASP A 484 -14.28 -10.91 8.15
C ASP A 484 -12.82 -10.72 7.71
N LEU A 485 -12.56 -9.63 6.97
CA LEU A 485 -11.22 -9.25 6.51
C LEU A 485 -10.26 -8.84 7.65
N SER A 486 -10.71 -8.77 8.91
CA SER A 486 -9.83 -8.56 10.07
C SER A 486 -9.31 -9.88 10.69
N ALA A 487 -9.85 -11.02 10.28
CA ALA A 487 -9.46 -12.33 10.79
C ALA A 487 -8.03 -12.72 10.36
N ASN A 488 -7.29 -13.34 11.27
CA ASN A 488 -5.87 -13.67 11.10
C ASN A 488 -5.50 -14.97 11.85
N GLN A 489 -5.27 -16.05 11.10
CA GLN A 489 -4.84 -17.35 11.63
C GLN A 489 -3.38 -17.38 12.09
N GLY A 490 -2.53 -16.47 11.58
CA GLY A 490 -1.09 -16.49 11.86
C GLY A 490 -0.74 -16.50 13.36
N ILE A 491 -1.56 -15.87 14.21
CA ILE A 491 -1.37 -15.91 15.68
C ILE A 491 -1.55 -17.33 16.25
N LEU A 492 -2.50 -18.10 15.73
CA LEU A 492 -2.71 -19.50 16.08
C LEU A 492 -1.59 -20.37 15.52
N ASP A 493 -1.25 -20.18 14.25
CA ASP A 493 -0.21 -20.93 13.54
C ASP A 493 1.16 -20.77 14.23
N ASP A 494 1.57 -19.52 14.50
CA ASP A 494 2.81 -19.18 15.22
C ASP A 494 2.85 -19.82 16.61
N SER A 495 1.72 -19.80 17.33
CA SER A 495 1.59 -20.40 18.67
C SER A 495 1.73 -21.91 18.63
N VAL A 496 1.09 -22.59 17.67
CA VAL A 496 1.16 -24.04 17.50
C VAL A 496 2.58 -24.47 17.11
N VAL A 497 3.21 -23.78 16.16
CA VAL A 497 4.58 -24.06 15.71
C VAL A 497 5.60 -23.86 16.84
N ALA A 498 5.48 -22.78 17.63
CA ALA A 498 6.34 -22.55 18.78
C ALA A 498 6.21 -23.66 19.83
N VAL A 499 4.98 -24.09 20.15
CA VAL A 499 4.73 -25.19 21.10
C VAL A 499 5.29 -26.52 20.59
N LEU A 500 5.11 -26.84 19.31
CA LEU A 500 5.65 -28.06 18.70
C LEU A 500 7.19 -28.10 18.77
N ALA A 501 7.85 -27.02 18.33
CA ALA A 501 9.31 -26.91 18.38
C ALA A 501 9.85 -27.02 19.83
N ILE A 502 9.15 -26.46 20.82
CA ILE A 502 9.50 -26.62 22.24
C ILE A 502 9.37 -28.08 22.69
N ILE A 503 8.27 -28.77 22.34
CA ILE A 503 8.06 -30.17 22.71
C ILE A 503 9.12 -31.08 22.06
N ALA A 504 9.43 -30.89 20.78
CA ALA A 504 10.49 -31.61 20.09
C ALA A 504 11.88 -31.37 20.73
N THR A 505 12.18 -30.11 21.07
CA THR A 505 13.43 -29.74 21.78
C THR A 505 13.54 -30.44 23.14
N LEU A 506 12.46 -30.43 23.93
CA LEU A 506 12.41 -31.10 25.23
C LEU A 506 12.57 -32.61 25.10
N ALA A 507 11.93 -33.24 24.11
CA ALA A 507 12.04 -34.68 23.86
C ALA A 507 13.48 -35.10 23.55
N VAL A 508 14.18 -34.35 22.68
CA VAL A 508 15.60 -34.58 22.37
C VAL A 508 16.50 -34.30 23.58
N ALA A 509 16.24 -33.24 24.34
CA ALA A 509 16.97 -32.94 25.56
C ALA A 509 16.83 -34.05 26.61
N PHE A 510 15.62 -34.55 26.86
CA PHE A 510 15.38 -35.68 27.77
C PHE A 510 16.08 -36.96 27.30
N ARG A 511 16.03 -37.27 26.00
CA ARG A 511 16.74 -38.41 25.39
C ARG A 511 18.25 -38.36 25.64
N ILE A 512 18.89 -37.21 25.42
CA ILE A 512 20.33 -37.01 25.63
C ILE A 512 20.67 -37.07 27.13
N ILE A 513 19.87 -36.43 27.99
CA ILE A 513 20.06 -36.48 29.46
C ILE A 513 19.91 -37.92 29.98
N TYR A 514 19.00 -38.70 29.40
CA TYR A 514 18.78 -40.10 29.78
C TYR A 514 19.98 -40.99 29.43
N LYS A 515 20.43 -40.99 28.16
CA LYS A 515 21.66 -41.72 27.76
C LYS A 515 22.87 -41.30 28.58
N LYS A 516 23.07 -39.99 28.78
CA LYS A 516 24.17 -39.45 29.61
C LYS A 516 24.09 -39.85 31.08
N ARG A 517 22.89 -40.03 31.66
CA ARG A 517 22.70 -40.55 33.03
C ARG A 517 22.95 -42.06 33.16
N LYS A 518 22.77 -42.83 32.08
CA LYS A 518 23.15 -44.25 32.02
C LYS A 518 24.64 -44.47 31.79
N GLY A 519 25.35 -43.49 31.25
CA GLY A 519 26.72 -43.65 30.75
C GLY A 519 26.79 -44.18 29.32
N ASP A 520 25.65 -44.27 28.62
CA ASP A 520 25.58 -44.66 27.22
C ASP A 520 26.24 -43.56 26.34
N GLN A 521 27.09 -43.96 25.40
CA GLN A 521 27.61 -43.05 24.38
C GLN A 521 26.52 -42.69 23.36
N LEU A 522 26.63 -41.49 22.76
CA LEU A 522 25.76 -41.09 21.66
C LEU A 522 26.02 -41.99 20.44
N GLN A 523 24.94 -42.57 19.91
CA GLN A 523 24.97 -43.45 18.75
C GLN A 523 24.53 -42.69 17.49
N GLY A 524 24.60 -43.32 16.32
CA GLY A 524 24.19 -42.69 15.06
C GLY A 524 22.74 -42.17 15.09
N ASP A 525 21.86 -42.85 15.82
CA ASP A 525 20.45 -42.44 15.98
C ASP A 525 20.28 -41.11 16.74
N ASP A 526 21.19 -40.76 17.65
CA ASP A 526 21.22 -39.47 18.33
C ASP A 526 21.73 -38.34 17.45
N TRP A 527 22.58 -38.63 16.46
CA TRP A 527 22.99 -37.64 15.47
C TRP A 527 21.88 -37.38 14.45
N PHE A 528 21.17 -38.42 14.01
CA PHE A 528 20.00 -38.24 13.13
C PHE A 528 18.87 -37.45 13.82
N ILE A 529 18.59 -37.67 15.12
CA ILE A 529 17.55 -36.90 15.81
C ILE A 529 17.93 -35.43 16.04
N LEU A 530 19.23 -35.12 16.19
CA LEU A 530 19.73 -33.74 16.25
C LEU A 530 19.65 -33.04 14.89
N ILE A 531 19.92 -33.76 13.80
CA ILE A 531 19.74 -33.25 12.43
C ILE A 531 18.25 -32.99 12.14
N ALA A 532 17.36 -33.90 12.58
CA ALA A 532 15.92 -33.71 12.46
C ALA A 532 15.42 -32.48 13.23
N LEU A 533 15.90 -32.25 14.46
CA LEU A 533 15.57 -31.05 15.25
C LEU A 533 16.07 -29.75 14.60
N LEU A 534 17.23 -29.77 13.94
CA LEU A 534 17.71 -28.62 13.15
C LEU A 534 16.84 -28.37 11.91
N GLY A 535 16.34 -29.43 11.26
CA GLY A 535 15.34 -29.34 10.21
C GLY A 535 14.02 -28.73 10.71
N GLU A 536 13.55 -29.14 11.89
CA GLU A 536 12.34 -28.60 12.53
C GLU A 536 12.44 -27.10 12.82
N TYR A 537 13.58 -26.63 13.33
CA TYR A 537 13.82 -25.18 13.48
C TYR A 537 13.82 -24.43 12.14
N GLY A 538 14.26 -25.08 11.06
CA GLY A 538 14.13 -24.55 9.69
C GLY A 538 12.66 -24.41 9.27
N THR A 539 11.86 -25.46 9.43
CA THR A 539 10.41 -25.43 9.14
C THR A 539 9.70 -24.35 9.96
N ALA A 540 9.99 -24.27 11.27
CA ALA A 540 9.42 -23.27 12.15
C ALA A 540 9.78 -21.83 11.73
N ALA A 541 11.04 -21.57 11.41
CA ALA A 541 11.49 -20.26 10.93
C ALA A 541 10.83 -19.87 9.60
N CYS A 542 10.65 -20.82 8.68
CA CYS A 542 9.91 -20.61 7.43
C CYS A 542 8.44 -20.25 7.67
N THR A 543 7.74 -20.97 8.57
CA THR A 543 6.33 -20.68 8.90
C THR A 543 6.18 -19.29 9.53
N LEU A 544 6.97 -18.96 10.56
CA LEU A 544 6.94 -17.64 11.21
C LEU A 544 7.22 -16.50 10.20
N THR A 545 8.16 -16.71 9.28
CA THR A 545 8.48 -15.74 8.22
C THR A 545 7.35 -15.58 7.20
N SER A 546 6.68 -16.68 6.83
CA SER A 546 5.52 -16.67 5.92
C SER A 546 4.31 -15.95 6.54
N ASN A 547 4.05 -16.17 7.83
CA ASN A 547 2.96 -15.55 8.58
C ASN A 547 3.22 -14.04 8.80
N TYR A 548 4.48 -13.65 9.00
CA TYR A 548 4.89 -12.24 8.98
C TYR A 548 4.59 -11.56 7.64
N PHE A 549 4.72 -12.27 6.52
CA PHE A 549 4.30 -11.81 5.18
C PHE A 549 2.83 -12.10 4.85
N GLY A 550 1.98 -12.39 5.83
CA GLY A 550 0.53 -12.40 5.66
C GLY A 550 -0.09 -13.75 5.26
N ALA A 551 0.65 -14.86 5.29
CA ALA A 551 0.03 -16.17 5.34
C ALA A 551 -0.87 -16.28 6.60
N GLY A 552 -1.97 -17.02 6.48
CA GLY A 552 -3.02 -17.07 7.50
C GLY A 552 -3.97 -15.87 7.49
N ARG A 553 -3.89 -14.95 6.50
CA ARG A 553 -4.85 -13.86 6.28
C ARG A 553 -5.58 -14.01 4.96
N HIS A 554 -6.80 -13.49 4.90
CA HIS A 554 -7.57 -13.41 3.66
C HIS A 554 -6.82 -12.64 2.58
N VAL A 555 -6.78 -13.14 1.34
CA VAL A 555 -6.00 -12.54 0.23
C VAL A 555 -6.36 -11.07 0.00
N TRP A 556 -7.65 -10.71 0.11
CA TRP A 556 -8.15 -9.33 0.01
C TRP A 556 -7.73 -8.40 1.15
N ALA A 557 -7.18 -8.94 2.25
CA ALA A 557 -6.60 -8.23 3.38
C ALA A 557 -5.06 -8.23 3.39
N THR A 558 -4.42 -8.86 2.39
CA THR A 558 -2.96 -8.83 2.21
C THR A 558 -2.53 -7.75 1.22
N ASP A 559 -1.32 -7.21 1.39
CA ASP A 559 -0.75 -6.22 0.48
C ASP A 559 0.05 -6.89 -0.65
N THR A 560 0.01 -6.30 -1.85
CA THR A 560 0.72 -6.80 -3.04
C THR A 560 2.22 -6.99 -2.85
N PRO A 561 2.98 -6.14 -2.11
CA PRO A 561 4.37 -6.40 -1.78
C PRO A 561 4.62 -7.68 -0.96
N SER A 562 3.71 -8.05 -0.06
CA SER A 562 3.83 -9.27 0.74
C SER A 562 3.47 -10.53 -0.07
N LEU A 563 2.43 -10.46 -0.91
CA LEU A 563 2.08 -11.52 -1.87
C LEU A 563 3.26 -11.86 -2.80
N ARG A 564 4.00 -10.86 -3.29
CA ARG A 564 5.22 -11.08 -4.11
C ARG A 564 6.30 -11.88 -3.39
N LYS A 565 6.40 -11.77 -2.05
CA LYS A 565 7.40 -12.49 -1.25
C LYS A 565 7.00 -13.93 -0.95
N MET A 566 5.71 -14.22 -0.86
CA MET A 566 5.19 -15.60 -0.76
C MET A 566 5.21 -16.32 -2.13
N SER A 567 5.13 -15.58 -3.24
CA SER A 567 5.22 -16.14 -4.59
C SER A 567 6.65 -16.56 -4.97
N ILE A 568 7.06 -17.75 -4.52
CA ILE A 568 8.26 -18.43 -5.04
C ILE A 568 8.17 -18.50 -6.57
N ARG A 569 9.21 -18.03 -7.28
CA ARG A 569 9.28 -18.08 -8.75
C ARG A 569 9.08 -19.52 -9.25
N GLY A 570 7.90 -19.81 -9.77
CA GLY A 570 7.71 -20.95 -10.66
C GLY A 570 8.60 -20.80 -11.90
N PRO A 571 9.16 -21.90 -12.45
CA PRO A 571 9.93 -21.82 -13.69
C PRO A 571 9.03 -21.28 -14.82
N ARG A 572 9.62 -20.45 -15.70
CA ARG A 572 8.90 -19.86 -16.83
C ARG A 572 8.24 -20.96 -17.66
N SER A 573 6.95 -20.80 -17.95
CA SER A 573 6.18 -21.69 -18.82
C SER A 573 6.64 -21.54 -20.28
N GLY A 574 7.73 -22.22 -20.63
CA GLY A 574 8.37 -22.18 -21.96
C GLY A 574 9.24 -23.40 -22.27
N ASP A 575 10.02 -23.88 -21.30
CA ASP A 575 11.06 -24.91 -21.54
C ASP A 575 10.79 -26.26 -20.82
N LEU A 576 9.75 -27.00 -21.24
CA LEU A 576 9.61 -28.43 -20.95
C LEU A 576 9.07 -29.20 -22.15
N ALA A 577 9.95 -29.93 -22.82
CA ALA A 577 9.57 -30.97 -23.79
C ALA A 577 9.15 -32.27 -23.04
N PRO A 578 8.20 -33.06 -23.56
CA PRO A 578 7.75 -34.29 -22.90
C PRO A 578 8.79 -35.41 -23.01
N THR A 579 9.16 -36.02 -21.88
CA THR A 579 10.00 -37.23 -21.81
C THR A 579 9.29 -38.34 -21.05
N ASP A 580 9.29 -39.56 -21.62
CA ASP A 580 8.59 -40.74 -21.09
C ASP A 580 8.99 -41.12 -19.64
N PRO A 581 8.02 -41.46 -18.76
CA PRO A 581 8.29 -42.10 -17.48
C PRO A 581 8.48 -43.63 -17.67
N LYS A 582 9.73 -44.06 -17.84
CA LYS A 582 10.11 -45.49 -17.73
C LYS A 582 11.30 -45.66 -16.79
N GLY A 583 11.05 -46.21 -15.60
CA GLY A 583 12.10 -46.45 -14.61
C GLY A 583 11.61 -46.64 -13.18
N LEU A 584 10.62 -47.50 -12.94
CA LEU A 584 10.29 -47.91 -11.58
C LEU A 584 11.27 -49.02 -11.15
N VAL A 585 12.17 -48.71 -10.22
CA VAL A 585 13.11 -49.69 -9.64
C VAL A 585 12.42 -50.42 -8.49
N THR A 586 12.41 -51.75 -8.55
CA THR A 586 11.93 -52.62 -7.47
C THR A 586 12.99 -52.78 -6.39
N THR A 587 12.60 -52.70 -5.12
CA THR A 587 13.44 -53.08 -3.97
C THR A 587 12.62 -53.99 -3.04
N ASP A 588 12.95 -55.27 -3.05
CA ASP A 588 12.33 -56.28 -2.19
C ASP A 588 13.13 -56.53 -0.90
N VAL A 589 12.46 -57.17 0.07
CA VAL A 589 13.00 -57.88 1.25
C VAL A 589 13.70 -57.02 2.33
N LEU A 590 12.98 -56.77 3.43
CA LEU A 590 13.11 -57.60 4.65
C LEU A 590 11.90 -57.41 5.57
N ASP A 591 11.59 -58.44 6.36
CA ASP A 591 10.39 -58.55 7.20
C ASP A 591 10.77 -59.01 8.63
N GLU A 592 9.81 -59.01 9.55
CA GLU A 592 9.89 -59.44 10.96
C GLU A 592 10.88 -58.73 11.91
N GLU A 593 10.41 -57.67 12.61
CA GLU A 593 10.57 -57.59 14.09
C GLU A 593 9.46 -56.75 14.77
N ALA A 594 8.19 -57.01 14.41
CA ALA A 594 7.07 -56.15 14.80
C ALA A 594 6.34 -56.59 16.10
N ARG A 595 6.50 -55.84 17.22
CA ARG A 595 5.46 -55.83 18.28
C ARG A 595 5.32 -54.61 19.22
N CYS A 596 6.03 -53.50 19.00
CA CYS A 596 5.75 -52.22 19.68
C CYS A 596 5.76 -51.01 18.74
N ASP A 597 6.56 -51.07 17.67
CA ASP A 597 7.01 -49.88 16.94
C ASP A 597 5.95 -49.36 15.91
N GLY A 598 4.99 -50.21 15.52
CA GLY A 598 4.00 -49.88 14.48
C GLY A 598 2.97 -48.80 14.81
N TYR A 599 2.63 -48.60 16.09
CA TYR A 599 1.56 -47.66 16.48
C TYR A 599 1.97 -46.17 16.34
N LEU A 600 3.26 -45.84 16.41
CA LEU A 600 3.73 -44.45 16.27
C LEU A 600 4.12 -44.13 14.82
N GLY A 601 4.71 -45.07 14.08
CA GLY A 601 4.97 -44.88 12.64
C GLY A 601 3.70 -44.59 11.83
N PHE A 602 2.59 -45.24 12.20
CA PHE A 602 1.26 -44.98 11.65
C PHE A 602 0.80 -43.52 11.82
N SER A 603 1.17 -42.84 12.92
CA SER A 603 0.77 -41.45 13.17
C SER A 603 1.47 -40.44 12.24
N ALA A 604 2.74 -40.67 11.92
CA ALA A 604 3.48 -39.85 10.96
C ALA A 604 2.95 -40.04 9.52
N VAL A 605 2.61 -41.29 9.15
CA VAL A 605 1.97 -41.60 7.86
C VAL A 605 0.59 -40.94 7.75
N ILE A 606 -0.21 -40.92 8.82
CA ILE A 606 -1.48 -40.17 8.87
C ILE A 606 -1.23 -38.67 8.69
N ALA A 607 -0.25 -38.07 9.39
CA ALA A 607 0.07 -36.65 9.25
C ALA A 607 0.47 -36.29 7.81
N ALA A 608 1.29 -37.11 7.16
CA ALA A 608 1.70 -36.94 5.76
C ALA A 608 0.52 -37.05 4.78
N ILE A 609 -0.39 -38.02 4.98
CA ILE A 609 -1.62 -38.15 4.19
C ILE A 609 -2.52 -36.92 4.37
N ILE A 610 -2.70 -36.45 5.60
CA ILE A 610 -3.50 -35.25 5.89
C ILE A 610 -2.88 -34.01 5.24
N ARG A 611 -1.57 -33.81 5.36
CA ARG A 611 -0.85 -32.71 4.67
C ARG A 611 -1.04 -32.77 3.17
N LEU A 612 -0.98 -33.95 2.55
CA LEU A 612 -1.19 -34.12 1.12
C LEU A 612 -2.65 -33.83 0.69
N VAL A 613 -3.64 -34.15 1.54
CA VAL A 613 -5.04 -33.76 1.32
C VAL A 613 -5.23 -32.24 1.44
N TYR A 614 -4.61 -31.56 2.41
CA TYR A 614 -4.67 -30.10 2.51
C TYR A 614 -3.96 -29.41 1.34
N MET A 615 -2.75 -29.85 0.97
CA MET A 615 -2.04 -29.38 -0.24
C MET A 615 -2.89 -29.56 -1.51
N SER A 616 -3.59 -30.69 -1.65
CA SER A 616 -4.49 -30.95 -2.78
C SER A 616 -5.70 -30.00 -2.80
N ARG A 617 -6.25 -29.65 -1.63
CA ARG A 617 -7.34 -28.65 -1.53
C ARG A 617 -6.90 -27.24 -1.89
N MET A 618 -5.69 -26.82 -1.48
CA MET A 618 -5.15 -25.48 -1.79
C MET A 618 -5.10 -25.16 -3.29
N ILE A 619 -5.01 -26.17 -4.16
CA ILE A 619 -5.01 -26.02 -5.63
C ILE A 619 -6.37 -25.54 -6.16
N HIS A 620 -7.44 -25.66 -5.36
CA HIS A 620 -8.81 -25.33 -5.74
C HIS A 620 -9.45 -24.20 -4.92
N GLU A 621 -8.74 -23.65 -3.92
CA GLU A 621 -9.21 -22.52 -3.12
C GLU A 621 -8.88 -21.18 -3.79
N THR A 622 -9.81 -20.22 -3.76
CA THR A 622 -9.57 -18.86 -4.27
C THR A 622 -8.76 -18.01 -3.31
N ASP A 623 -8.84 -18.29 -2.00
CA ASP A 623 -8.12 -17.57 -0.95
C ASP A 623 -6.88 -18.36 -0.48
N ILE A 624 -5.85 -18.34 -1.33
CA ILE A 624 -4.63 -19.16 -1.15
C ILE A 624 -3.87 -18.78 0.14
N THR A 625 -3.86 -17.49 0.53
CA THR A 625 -3.17 -17.05 1.75
C THR A 625 -3.91 -17.43 3.03
N TRP A 626 -5.25 -17.55 2.98
CA TRP A 626 -6.05 -18.10 4.08
C TRP A 626 -5.92 -19.62 4.19
N ALA A 627 -5.88 -20.32 3.05
CA ALA A 627 -5.72 -21.78 2.99
C ALA A 627 -4.31 -22.27 3.40
N LEU A 628 -3.31 -21.38 3.37
CA LEU A 628 -1.92 -21.65 3.74
C LEU A 628 -1.73 -22.02 5.22
N GLY A 629 -2.37 -21.30 6.16
CA GLY A 629 -2.17 -21.47 7.61
C GLY A 629 -2.36 -22.91 8.12
N PRO A 630 -3.52 -23.55 7.84
CA PRO A 630 -3.76 -24.94 8.23
C PRO A 630 -2.74 -25.92 7.62
N ALA A 631 -2.31 -25.68 6.37
CA ALA A 631 -1.29 -26.51 5.73
C ALA A 631 0.10 -26.34 6.38
N GLN A 632 0.44 -25.13 6.86
CA GLN A 632 1.67 -24.85 7.61
C GLN A 632 1.67 -25.54 8.99
N ILE A 633 0.52 -25.58 9.68
CA ILE A 633 0.35 -26.39 10.92
C ILE A 633 0.68 -27.86 10.63
N TRP A 634 0.02 -28.50 9.65
CA TRP A 634 0.26 -29.91 9.35
C TRP A 634 1.70 -30.20 8.88
N THR A 635 2.32 -29.26 8.16
CA THR A 635 3.73 -29.35 7.72
C THR A 635 4.72 -29.27 8.87
N SER A 636 4.37 -28.60 9.98
CA SER A 636 5.20 -28.54 11.19
C SER A 636 4.88 -29.70 12.15
N LEU A 637 3.65 -30.21 12.15
CA LEU A 637 3.23 -31.31 13.02
C LEU A 637 3.85 -32.67 12.63
N GLU A 638 3.97 -32.96 11.33
CA GLU A 638 4.58 -34.20 10.81
C GLU A 638 6.02 -34.46 11.34
N PRO A 639 7.00 -33.55 11.15
CA PRO A 639 8.35 -33.72 11.69
C PRO A 639 8.40 -33.72 13.23
N SER A 640 7.66 -32.84 13.91
CA SER A 640 7.61 -32.82 15.38
C SER A 640 7.08 -34.13 15.98
N LEU A 641 6.02 -34.71 15.42
CA LEU A 641 5.51 -36.03 15.83
C LEU A 641 6.55 -37.14 15.60
N GLY A 642 7.28 -37.09 14.49
CA GLY A 642 8.41 -37.99 14.22
C GLY A 642 9.49 -37.91 15.30
N ILE A 643 9.97 -36.70 15.61
CA ILE A 643 11.01 -36.45 16.60
C ILE A 643 10.59 -36.96 17.99
N VAL A 644 9.38 -36.60 18.42
CA VAL A 644 8.83 -37.03 19.72
C VAL A 644 8.70 -38.55 19.78
N SER A 645 8.17 -39.19 18.73
CA SER A 645 8.02 -40.66 18.66
C SER A 645 9.37 -41.38 18.80
N SER A 646 10.40 -40.94 18.08
CA SER A 646 11.75 -41.51 18.15
C SER A 646 12.46 -41.23 19.50
N CYS A 647 12.09 -40.17 20.22
CA CYS A 647 12.59 -39.93 21.58
C CYS A 647 11.89 -40.80 22.62
N LEU A 648 10.57 -40.99 22.50
CA LEU A 648 9.78 -41.86 23.37
C LEU A 648 10.25 -43.32 23.31
N ILE A 649 10.45 -43.88 22.11
CA ILE A 649 10.78 -45.31 21.94
C ILE A 649 12.09 -45.70 22.65
N THR A 650 13.08 -44.79 22.64
CA THR A 650 14.40 -44.98 23.28
C THR A 650 14.31 -44.84 24.81
N THR A 651 13.42 -43.98 25.29
CA THR A 651 13.23 -43.71 26.73
C THR A 651 12.39 -44.81 27.40
N PHE A 652 11.39 -45.37 26.69
CA PHE A 652 10.45 -46.34 27.26
C PHE A 652 10.86 -47.82 27.10
N ARG A 653 11.70 -48.20 26.12
CA ARG A 653 12.19 -49.60 25.95
C ARG A 653 12.65 -50.27 27.27
N PRO A 654 13.44 -49.62 28.16
CA PRO A 654 13.85 -50.21 29.45
C PRO A 654 12.81 -50.08 30.58
N ILE A 655 11.75 -49.28 30.41
CA ILE A 655 10.63 -49.20 31.38
C ILE A 655 9.65 -50.35 31.12
N VAL A 656 9.35 -50.66 29.85
CA VAL A 656 8.44 -51.75 29.47
C VAL A 656 8.93 -53.11 29.97
N SER A 657 10.23 -53.38 29.96
CA SER A 657 10.80 -54.59 30.55
C SER A 657 10.61 -54.64 32.07
N GLY A 658 10.93 -53.55 32.80
CA GLY A 658 10.70 -53.45 34.24
C GLY A 658 9.23 -53.61 34.66
N VAL A 659 8.30 -53.02 33.90
CA VAL A 659 6.86 -53.18 34.09
C VAL A 659 6.42 -54.63 33.83
N ARG A 660 6.96 -55.29 32.80
CA ARG A 660 6.67 -56.71 32.51
C ARG A 660 7.16 -57.65 33.61
N THR A 661 8.28 -57.33 34.26
CA THR A 661 8.75 -58.01 35.49
C THR A 661 7.84 -57.72 36.69
N MET A 662 7.36 -56.49 36.83
CA MET A 662 6.45 -56.08 37.92
C MET A 662 5.05 -56.73 37.82
N PHE A 663 4.56 -57.00 36.61
CA PHE A 663 3.30 -57.70 36.36
C PHE A 663 3.42 -59.24 36.24
N GLY A 664 4.57 -59.83 36.59
CA GLY A 664 4.69 -61.27 36.87
C GLY A 664 4.60 -62.22 35.67
N LEU A 665 4.60 -61.73 34.43
CA LEU A 665 4.58 -62.57 33.22
C LEU A 665 5.98 -63.16 32.93
N ARG A 666 6.29 -64.26 33.63
CA ARG A 666 7.52 -65.06 33.45
C ARG A 666 7.23 -66.31 32.62
N ASP A 667 7.78 -66.37 31.41
CA ASP A 667 7.88 -67.62 30.65
C ASP A 667 8.89 -68.58 31.29
N ASN A 668 8.62 -69.89 31.16
CA ASN A 668 9.46 -70.95 31.72
C ASN A 668 10.45 -71.49 30.67
N SER A 669 11.68 -70.98 30.69
CA SER A 669 12.82 -71.74 30.17
C SER A 669 13.14 -72.90 31.11
N LYS A 670 13.02 -74.14 30.62
CA LYS A 670 13.67 -75.29 31.27
C LYS A 670 15.12 -75.38 30.80
N ASP A 671 16.03 -75.53 31.76
CA ASP A 671 17.31 -76.17 31.48
C ASP A 671 17.11 -77.66 31.23
N ASP A 672 17.84 -78.21 30.26
CA ASP A 672 18.34 -79.58 30.26
C ASP A 672 19.74 -79.53 29.64
N GLY A 673 20.77 -79.78 30.45
CA GLY A 673 22.17 -79.63 30.04
C GLY A 673 22.81 -80.95 29.62
N LEU A 674 23.86 -80.88 28.79
CA LEU A 674 24.77 -82.01 28.60
C LEU A 674 26.22 -81.56 28.40
N SER A 675 27.14 -82.47 28.70
CA SER A 675 28.57 -82.22 28.88
C SER A 675 29.39 -82.12 27.60
N ASP A 676 30.56 -81.51 27.78
CA ASP A 676 31.75 -81.59 26.93
C ASP A 676 31.99 -83.00 26.31
N TYR A 677 32.14 -83.07 24.98
CA TYR A 677 33.10 -83.98 24.34
C TYR A 677 33.47 -83.51 22.93
N ASN A 678 34.70 -83.81 22.50
CA ASN A 678 35.34 -83.12 21.37
C ASN A 678 35.06 -83.75 19.98
N ARG A 679 34.65 -82.90 19.03
CA ARG A 679 35.15 -82.81 17.63
C ARG A 679 35.31 -84.12 16.81
N ARG A 680 34.48 -84.29 15.77
CA ARG A 680 34.91 -84.85 14.45
C ARG A 680 33.99 -84.49 13.27
N THR A 681 34.51 -83.61 12.41
CA THR A 681 34.41 -83.56 10.92
C THR A 681 33.28 -84.26 10.14
N ILE A 682 32.59 -83.44 9.32
CA ILE A 682 32.26 -83.63 7.88
C ILE A 682 31.36 -84.82 7.48
N GLY A 683 30.21 -84.51 6.84
CA GLY A 683 29.84 -85.19 5.58
C GLY A 683 28.38 -85.60 5.33
N SER A 684 27.77 -84.99 4.31
CA SER A 684 26.88 -85.61 3.28
C SER A 684 25.42 -86.04 3.59
N MET A 685 24.55 -85.74 2.61
CA MET A 685 23.34 -86.45 2.14
C MET A 685 22.30 -87.05 3.12
N ALA A 686 21.11 -86.41 3.19
CA ALA A 686 19.85 -86.80 2.52
C ALA A 686 19.53 -88.30 2.23
N PRO A 687 18.24 -88.70 2.03
CA PRO A 687 16.94 -88.16 2.55
C PRO A 687 15.95 -89.30 2.95
N CYS A 688 14.63 -88.99 3.00
CA CYS A 688 13.44 -89.85 2.65
C CYS A 688 12.34 -90.14 3.72
N ARG A 689 11.10 -89.79 3.31
CA ARG A 689 9.81 -90.54 3.35
C ARG A 689 8.88 -90.55 4.59
N VAL A 690 7.78 -89.78 4.44
CA VAL A 690 6.33 -90.18 4.49
C VAL A 690 6.01 -91.68 4.68
N PRO A 691 4.91 -92.06 5.38
CA PRO A 691 3.49 -91.73 5.05
C PRO A 691 2.61 -91.26 6.24
N ARG A 692 1.29 -90.97 6.17
CA ARG A 692 0.30 -90.51 5.15
C ARG A 692 -1.12 -90.98 5.59
N SER A 693 -2.08 -90.09 5.85
CA SER A 693 -3.52 -90.41 5.85
C SER A 693 -4.45 -89.19 5.71
N LYS A 694 -5.59 -89.40 5.04
CA LYS A 694 -6.82 -88.59 4.82
C LYS A 694 -7.99 -89.62 4.75
N PRO A 695 -9.26 -89.32 5.12
CA PRO A 695 -10.27 -88.73 4.19
C PRO A 695 -11.35 -87.82 4.89
N GLN A 696 -11.96 -86.78 4.28
CA GLN A 696 -13.16 -86.62 3.37
C GLN A 696 -14.54 -86.38 4.05
N GLY A 697 -15.47 -85.72 3.30
CA GLY A 697 -16.86 -85.32 3.65
C GLY A 697 -16.97 -83.84 4.05
N GLU A 698 -17.68 -82.87 3.43
CA GLU A 698 -18.76 -82.73 2.39
C GLU A 698 -20.20 -82.44 2.92
N GLU A 699 -20.84 -81.40 2.35
CA GLU A 699 -22.29 -81.05 2.26
C GLU A 699 -23.11 -80.65 3.53
N ASP A 700 -23.30 -79.33 3.82
CA ASP A 700 -24.34 -78.39 3.32
C ASP A 700 -25.85 -78.85 3.28
N ASP A 701 -26.94 -78.08 3.55
CA ASP A 701 -27.21 -76.72 4.12
C ASP A 701 -28.73 -76.50 4.52
N GLU A 702 -29.10 -75.29 5.00
CA GLU A 702 -30.42 -74.57 5.13
C GLU A 702 -31.60 -75.00 6.08
N GLU A 703 -32.18 -73.96 6.76
CA GLU A 703 -33.57 -73.71 7.28
C GLU A 703 -34.37 -74.78 8.15
N GLU A 704 -35.46 -74.50 8.90
CA GLU A 704 -36.31 -73.31 9.20
C GLU A 704 -37.03 -73.38 10.60
N LEU A 705 -37.83 -72.34 10.93
CA LEU A 705 -39.09 -72.33 11.73
C LEU A 705 -39.19 -72.11 13.27
N THR A 706 -40.41 -71.67 13.68
CA THR A 706 -40.81 -71.04 14.97
C THR A 706 -42.03 -71.76 15.62
N PRO A 707 -42.60 -71.31 16.78
CA PRO A 707 -43.85 -70.49 16.70
C PRO A 707 -44.29 -69.58 17.90
N TYR A 708 -44.98 -68.47 17.57
CA TYR A 708 -46.17 -67.83 18.22
C TYR A 708 -46.32 -67.56 19.76
N ARG A 709 -46.78 -66.34 20.14
CA ARG A 709 -48.22 -65.94 20.27
C ARG A 709 -48.49 -64.44 20.55
N ASN A 710 -49.77 -64.00 20.44
CA ASN A 710 -50.26 -62.60 20.43
C ASN A 710 -51.04 -62.15 21.70
N ALA A 711 -51.07 -60.83 22.00
CA ALA A 711 -52.26 -60.03 22.37
C ALA A 711 -51.93 -58.52 22.60
N GLY A 712 -52.92 -57.60 22.48
CA GLY A 712 -52.75 -56.14 22.75
C GLY A 712 -54.08 -55.34 22.79
N LYS A 713 -54.06 -54.01 23.04
CA LYS A 713 -55.23 -53.07 22.91
C LYS A 713 -54.89 -51.55 22.98
N TYR A 714 -55.91 -50.69 22.75
CA TYR A 714 -55.86 -49.25 22.41
C TYR A 714 -56.31 -48.24 23.49
N LYS A 715 -55.83 -46.97 23.41
CA LYS A 715 -56.50 -45.64 23.63
C LYS A 715 -55.47 -44.52 23.31
N ALA A 716 -55.68 -43.42 22.55
CA ALA A 716 -56.69 -42.33 22.52
C ALA A 716 -56.43 -41.19 23.55
N SER A 717 -56.45 -39.86 23.25
CA SER A 717 -56.58 -39.13 21.97
C SER A 717 -56.31 -37.58 22.06
N ILE A 718 -55.70 -36.95 21.01
CA ILE A 718 -55.62 -35.48 20.68
C ILE A 718 -55.00 -34.55 21.79
N THR A 719 -54.81 -33.20 21.74
CA THR A 719 -55.30 -32.05 20.92
C THR A 719 -54.26 -30.89 20.76
N THR A 720 -54.70 -29.67 20.34
CA THR A 720 -53.99 -28.39 20.04
C THR A 720 -53.75 -27.46 21.26
N GLY A 721 -52.98 -26.35 21.24
CA GLY A 721 -52.05 -25.75 20.24
C GLY A 721 -51.89 -24.19 20.33
N LYS A 722 -50.81 -23.63 19.73
CA LYS A 722 -50.49 -22.19 19.40
C LYS A 722 -50.02 -21.15 20.48
N SER A 723 -48.76 -20.68 20.27
CA SER A 723 -48.27 -19.27 20.15
C SER A 723 -48.06 -18.28 21.32
N GLN A 724 -47.04 -17.41 21.12
CA GLN A 724 -46.74 -16.05 21.64
C GLN A 724 -45.82 -15.81 22.88
N GLN A 725 -44.85 -14.90 22.64
CA GLN A 725 -44.23 -13.83 23.48
C GLN A 725 -44.01 -14.00 25.01
N GLY A 726 -42.73 -13.98 25.43
CA GLY A 726 -42.16 -12.80 26.12
C GLY A 726 -41.99 -12.76 27.67
N VAL A 727 -40.81 -12.26 28.08
CA VAL A 727 -40.56 -11.31 29.22
C VAL A 727 -40.50 -11.83 30.69
N GLN A 728 -39.33 -11.58 31.35
CA GLN A 728 -39.06 -11.49 32.83
C GLN A 728 -39.27 -12.77 33.71
N GLU A 729 -38.63 -13.01 34.88
CA GLU A 729 -37.57 -12.28 35.63
C GLU A 729 -36.70 -13.20 36.59
N ALA A 730 -35.87 -12.56 37.43
CA ALA A 730 -34.85 -13.05 38.38
C ALA A 730 -35.29 -14.17 39.37
N LEU A 731 -34.39 -14.95 39.99
CA LEU A 731 -33.37 -14.62 41.03
C LEU A 731 -32.25 -15.73 41.10
N GLN A 732 -31.22 -15.78 41.97
CA GLN A 732 -30.78 -15.10 43.22
C GLN A 732 -29.21 -15.22 43.35
N GLN A 733 -28.46 -14.20 43.81
CA GLN A 733 -27.63 -14.12 45.07
C GLN A 733 -26.60 -15.23 45.40
N ASP A 734 -25.44 -15.04 46.08
CA ASP A 734 -24.74 -13.92 46.80
C ASP A 734 -23.26 -14.42 47.08
N VAL A 735 -22.21 -13.71 47.56
CA VAL A 735 -21.79 -12.31 47.84
C VAL A 735 -20.27 -12.31 48.25
N GLN A 736 -19.68 -11.16 48.67
CA GLN A 736 -18.30 -10.89 49.18
C GLN A 736 -17.20 -10.57 48.12
N GLN A 737 -16.23 -9.65 48.33
CA GLN A 737 -16.04 -8.60 49.36
C GLN A 737 -15.16 -7.42 48.84
N SER A 738 -15.02 -6.36 49.65
CA SER A 738 -14.22 -5.11 49.45
C SER A 738 -13.54 -4.77 50.82
N PRO A 739 -12.87 -3.62 51.15
CA PRO A 739 -12.80 -2.30 50.47
C PRO A 739 -11.46 -1.50 50.62
N LEU A 740 -11.47 -0.21 50.21
CA LEU A 740 -10.96 1.04 50.90
C LEU A 740 -10.83 2.18 49.83
N GLN A 741 -11.71 3.20 49.79
CA GLN A 741 -11.75 4.48 50.55
C GLN A 741 -10.62 5.48 50.21
N GLY A 742 -10.85 6.79 49.97
CA GLY A 742 -12.07 7.64 49.84
C GLY A 742 -11.77 8.84 48.89
N GLY A 743 -12.70 9.67 48.41
CA GLY A 743 -13.73 10.49 49.11
C GLY A 743 -13.23 11.95 49.25
N ARG A 744 -13.99 13.06 49.20
CA ARG A 744 -15.44 13.39 49.13
C ARG A 744 -15.56 14.87 48.60
N GLU A 745 -16.64 15.49 48.09
CA GLU A 745 -17.97 15.08 47.59
C GLU A 745 -18.68 16.27 46.84
N LEU A 746 -19.72 15.96 46.03
CA LEU A 746 -20.94 16.73 45.70
C LEU A 746 -20.93 18.18 45.13
N LEU A 747 -21.56 18.32 43.95
CA LEU A 747 -22.91 18.96 43.84
C LEU A 747 -23.59 18.65 42.50
N GLU A 748 -24.82 18.14 42.52
CA GLU A 748 -25.63 17.85 41.32
C GLU A 748 -26.57 19.01 40.92
N LYS A 749 -26.79 19.20 39.61
CA LYS A 749 -28.09 19.62 39.04
C LYS A 749 -28.36 18.87 37.73
N ARG A 750 -29.61 18.50 37.47
CA ARG A 750 -30.04 17.66 36.33
C ARG A 750 -30.59 18.47 35.15
N ALA A 751 -30.21 18.07 33.95
CA ALA A 751 -31.03 17.98 32.72
C ALA A 751 -31.66 19.29 32.13
N PRO A 752 -32.13 19.28 30.86
CA PRO A 752 -32.13 18.20 29.87
C PRO A 752 -31.24 18.45 28.64
N SER A 753 -31.29 17.51 27.70
CA SER A 753 -30.64 17.58 26.38
C SER A 753 -31.60 18.10 25.30
N ASP A 754 -31.16 19.06 24.49
CA ASP A 754 -31.84 19.45 23.24
C ASP A 754 -30.93 19.23 22.02
N ARG A 755 -31.51 18.70 20.94
CA ARG A 755 -30.87 18.63 19.62
C ARG A 755 -31.19 19.93 18.87
N ILE A 756 -30.20 20.76 18.59
CA ILE A 756 -30.38 21.93 17.72
C ILE A 756 -30.02 21.53 16.28
N GLN A 757 -31.01 21.53 15.40
CA GLN A 757 -30.78 21.54 13.95
C GLN A 757 -30.30 22.95 13.54
N VAL A 758 -29.32 23.04 12.65
CA VAL A 758 -28.84 24.31 12.12
C VAL A 758 -29.56 24.60 10.81
N GLU A 759 -30.66 25.36 10.87
CA GLU A 759 -31.31 25.91 9.68
C GLU A 759 -30.52 27.11 9.15
N THR A 760 -29.96 26.99 7.95
CA THR A 760 -29.36 28.11 7.23
C THR A 760 -30.45 28.99 6.60
N SER A 761 -30.92 30.00 7.34
CA SER A 761 -31.92 30.96 6.86
C SER A 761 -31.32 32.01 5.92
N TYR A 762 -31.70 31.98 4.63
CA TYR A 762 -31.36 33.01 3.65
C TYR A 762 -32.22 34.27 3.84
N VAL A 763 -31.58 35.43 4.02
CA VAL A 763 -32.29 36.74 4.09
C VAL A 763 -32.16 37.46 2.75
N VAL A 764 -33.12 37.24 1.87
CA VAL A 764 -33.32 38.08 0.68
C VAL A 764 -34.03 39.37 1.10
N LYS A 765 -33.38 40.52 0.93
CA LYS A 765 -34.05 41.82 1.01
C LYS A 765 -34.52 42.23 -0.37
N ASN A 766 -35.83 42.29 -0.56
CA ASN A 766 -36.43 43.06 -1.64
C ASN A 766 -36.25 44.55 -1.35
N GLU A 767 -35.63 45.27 -2.26
CA GLU A 767 -35.84 46.71 -2.43
C GLU A 767 -36.63 46.90 -3.72
N GLY A 768 -37.70 47.69 -3.65
CA GLY A 768 -38.51 48.02 -4.81
C GLY A 768 -38.97 49.47 -4.71
N TRP A 769 -38.49 50.29 -5.64
CA TRP A 769 -39.28 51.10 -6.58
C TRP A 769 -38.39 51.58 -7.72
#